data_AF-A0A816DLG9-F1
#
_entry.id   AF-A0A816DLG9-F1
#
_cell.length_a   1.000
_cell.length_b   1.000
_cell.length_c   1.000
_cell.angle_alpha   90.00
_cell.angle_beta   90.00
_cell.angle_gamma   90.00
#
_symmetry.space_group_name_H-M   'P 1'
#
loop_
_entity.id
_entity.type
_entity.pdbx_description
1 polymer ?
#
loop_
_entity_poly.entity_id
_entity_poly.type
_entity_poly.pdbx_seq_one_letter_code
_entity_poly.pdbx_strand_id
1 'polypeptide(L)'
;MSRRFMDLLTKPEHVVRAVQQHSRVRLIFLHHNTPNVKENVCKLIEILVEAEFIKAKSDGKTLLDSDYGYKVQRIEQKLQPPLNPRDIQVIHEWSVKIAQASIKLNANPTGIQYDVDQILGTDQHVFSILGPHLGHYYGDIVITFKQEIMFHPDANFSIQAGTKFHSKYTYSHRPWTKDPGTDGKRTEHFHSSKLHCSIHGYEYAAASELVALTGADRESMNVNIEAILKRWTSVDSHETFEAHLPQLIPLDYIDRVYIPKNVFESLSPEAQQSAKGAFKDSLMISIYESDEIKKGATLQQILELPYPKYVFEQLCDAIRDRMNKPNISHGIVITVAASEFEEHVVLPTTISQAYYLYNLGKPQSQRGLEFTYIYWQAMDGNMMLTVANEKLIPGEQQFDLRCVVCYIAEKPSTVTEEYREAFSYLNDGLPFQHGNNVTTNRFKAKSNTFYRGCNTDDYFTFCLKISHMTGQVTLSHAGPNSIYNHEKIECQFNTSEFDLSKLEFIHLSAGSQDVPVRNLTINFESIPELHPSVDMNFKKDTSNLLEKYLVTPSYVDQNALNNNGTGGGRPMQVIRPSQLNGPSVLDRVTNIFLCRHSNAIEPASLSDNALPTLKPCKDSIYCVQQHSSKHKKQYSHPCGYSELCIRKAKEPYLTHERHNALKCAQDKNCLEKHDPIHRATYRHTNLPDYLIPCRKQTNCPDQSPKHRIKYFHGENLPLIRRKS
;
A
#
# COMPACT_ATOMS: atom_id res chain seq x y z
N MET A 1 -14.57 2.91 -6.15
CA MET A 1 -15.85 2.26 -6.54
C MET A 1 -16.06 2.50 -8.03
N SER A 2 -16.59 1.53 -8.78
CA SER A 2 -16.72 1.62 -10.24
C SER A 2 -17.98 2.36 -10.69
N ARG A 3 -18.05 2.75 -11.97
CA ARG A 3 -19.27 3.33 -12.58
C ARG A 3 -20.48 2.40 -12.44
N ARG A 4 -20.27 1.08 -12.54
CA ARG A 4 -21.30 0.07 -12.25
C ARG A 4 -21.89 0.24 -10.85
N PHE A 5 -21.10 0.53 -9.83
CA PHE A 5 -21.63 0.76 -8.47
C PHE A 5 -22.54 2.00 -8.40
N MET A 6 -22.20 3.09 -9.11
CA MET A 6 -23.07 4.26 -9.26
C MET A 6 -24.41 3.89 -9.89
N ASP A 7 -24.38 3.16 -11.01
CA ASP A 7 -25.59 2.73 -11.71
C ASP A 7 -26.48 1.84 -10.82
N LEU A 8 -25.88 1.01 -9.96
CA LEU A 8 -26.63 0.21 -8.98
C LEU A 8 -27.31 1.10 -7.91
N LEU A 9 -26.66 2.17 -7.42
CA LEU A 9 -27.26 3.12 -6.47
C LEU A 9 -28.46 3.92 -7.04
N THR A 10 -28.78 3.80 -8.33
CA THR A 10 -30.03 4.32 -8.90
C THR A 10 -31.27 3.54 -8.46
N LYS A 11 -31.08 2.33 -7.91
CA LYS A 11 -32.17 1.42 -7.54
C LYS A 11 -32.26 1.20 -6.01
N PRO A 12 -33.44 1.30 -5.40
CA PRO A 12 -33.62 1.17 -3.95
C PRO A 12 -32.99 -0.09 -3.35
N GLU A 13 -33.08 -1.24 -4.03
CA GLU A 13 -32.60 -2.54 -3.54
C GLU A 13 -31.07 -2.60 -3.33
N HIS A 14 -30.30 -1.79 -4.04
CA HIS A 14 -28.85 -1.68 -3.83
C HIS A 14 -28.51 -0.66 -2.74
N VAL A 15 -29.29 0.42 -2.62
CA VAL A 15 -29.18 1.39 -1.52
C VAL A 15 -29.53 0.74 -0.17
N VAL A 16 -30.55 -0.13 -0.13
CA VAL A 16 -30.87 -0.99 1.04
C VAL A 16 -29.64 -1.80 1.48
N ARG A 17 -28.93 -2.44 0.54
CA ARG A 17 -27.68 -3.17 0.85
C ARG A 17 -26.61 -2.23 1.39
N ALA A 18 -26.45 -1.03 0.84
CA ALA A 18 -25.50 -0.03 1.33
C ALA A 18 -25.82 0.44 2.77
N VAL A 19 -27.10 0.59 3.12
CA VAL A 19 -27.53 0.89 4.49
C VAL A 19 -27.25 -0.27 5.44
N GLN A 20 -27.60 -1.50 5.05
CA GLN A 20 -27.31 -2.70 5.83
C GLN A 20 -25.80 -2.88 6.08
N GLN A 21 -24.97 -2.42 5.14
CA GLN A 21 -23.52 -2.41 5.20
C GLN A 21 -22.91 -1.30 6.07
N HIS A 22 -23.68 -0.27 6.45
CA HIS A 22 -23.18 0.84 7.27
C HIS A 22 -22.73 0.35 8.65
N SER A 23 -21.54 0.78 9.11
CA SER A 23 -20.89 0.24 10.32
C SER A 23 -21.77 0.27 11.57
N ARG A 24 -22.54 1.34 11.79
CA ARG A 24 -23.47 1.45 12.93
C ARG A 24 -24.67 0.51 12.82
N VAL A 25 -25.18 0.26 11.62
CA VAL A 25 -26.29 -0.69 11.37
C VAL A 25 -25.79 -2.13 11.51
N ARG A 26 -24.57 -2.41 11.01
CA ARG A 26 -23.89 -3.70 11.20
C ARG A 26 -23.64 -4.05 12.66
N LEU A 27 -23.26 -3.09 13.51
CA LEU A 27 -23.13 -3.34 14.96
C LEU A 27 -24.45 -3.80 15.59
N ILE A 28 -25.59 -3.27 15.14
CA ILE A 28 -26.92 -3.71 15.60
C ILE A 28 -27.19 -5.16 15.15
N PHE A 29 -26.94 -5.50 13.88
CA PHE A 29 -27.07 -6.89 13.39
C PHE A 29 -26.16 -7.90 14.10
N LEU A 30 -25.00 -7.45 14.61
CA LEU A 30 -24.04 -8.28 15.35
C LEU A 30 -24.45 -8.47 16.82
N HIS A 31 -24.83 -7.39 17.52
CA HIS A 31 -25.32 -7.46 18.89
C HIS A 31 -26.64 -8.24 19.00
N HIS A 32 -27.50 -8.14 17.98
CA HIS A 32 -28.85 -8.72 17.96
C HIS A 32 -29.00 -9.76 16.84
N ASN A 33 -28.04 -10.70 16.77
CA ASN A 33 -27.89 -11.70 15.72
C ASN A 33 -28.98 -12.81 15.73
N THR A 34 -30.26 -12.44 15.67
CA THR A 34 -31.39 -13.36 15.50
C THR A 34 -32.01 -13.20 14.10
N PRO A 35 -32.55 -14.27 13.48
CA PRO A 35 -33.20 -14.17 12.17
C PRO A 35 -34.34 -13.16 12.15
N ASN A 36 -35.19 -13.15 13.19
CA ASN A 36 -36.34 -12.25 13.29
C ASN A 36 -35.92 -10.76 13.40
N VAL A 37 -34.86 -10.43 14.15
CA VAL A 37 -34.35 -9.03 14.17
C VAL A 37 -33.78 -8.66 12.81
N LYS A 38 -32.98 -9.54 12.19
CA LYS A 38 -32.43 -9.28 10.85
C LYS A 38 -33.51 -9.01 9.83
N GLU A 39 -34.52 -9.87 9.74
CA GLU A 39 -35.63 -9.75 8.80
C GLU A 39 -36.43 -8.45 9.00
N ASN A 40 -36.79 -8.11 10.24
CA ASN A 40 -37.56 -6.89 10.51
C ASN A 40 -36.72 -5.61 10.34
N VAL A 41 -35.42 -5.63 10.64
CA VAL A 41 -34.52 -4.49 10.35
C VAL A 41 -34.34 -4.32 8.84
N CYS A 42 -34.20 -5.39 8.06
CA CYS A 42 -34.14 -5.30 6.59
C CYS A 42 -35.42 -4.67 6.03
N LYS A 43 -36.60 -5.14 6.47
CA LYS A 43 -37.91 -4.58 6.08
C LYS A 43 -38.08 -3.11 6.47
N LEU A 44 -37.57 -2.71 7.64
CA LEU A 44 -37.56 -1.29 8.04
C LEU A 44 -36.69 -0.47 7.08
N ILE A 45 -35.47 -0.92 6.80
CA ILE A 45 -34.54 -0.25 5.87
C ILE A 45 -35.17 -0.13 4.46
N GLU A 46 -35.77 -1.21 3.94
CA GLU A 46 -36.46 -1.24 2.65
C GLU A 46 -37.52 -0.14 2.55
N ILE A 47 -38.46 -0.09 3.50
CA ILE A 47 -39.55 0.90 3.55
C ILE A 47 -39.00 2.34 3.64
N LEU A 48 -37.95 2.57 4.44
CA LEU A 48 -37.35 3.89 4.59
C LEU A 48 -36.62 4.35 3.32
N VAL A 49 -35.89 3.46 2.65
CA VAL A 49 -35.18 3.77 1.41
C VAL A 49 -36.18 4.00 0.26
N GLU A 50 -37.18 3.14 0.10
CA GLU A 50 -38.24 3.33 -0.91
C GLU A 50 -38.96 4.66 -0.74
N ALA A 51 -39.27 5.06 0.49
CA ALA A 51 -39.93 6.33 0.76
C ALA A 51 -39.12 7.56 0.30
N GLU A 52 -37.79 7.56 0.49
CA GLU A 52 -36.95 8.65 -0.02
C GLU A 52 -36.90 8.66 -1.56
N PHE A 53 -36.83 7.49 -2.21
CA PHE A 53 -36.86 7.39 -3.67
C PHE A 53 -38.21 7.82 -4.27
N ILE A 54 -39.34 7.51 -3.61
CA ILE A 54 -40.68 7.98 -4.01
C ILE A 54 -40.78 9.50 -3.88
N LYS A 55 -40.31 10.08 -2.77
CA LYS A 55 -40.25 11.54 -2.56
C LYS A 55 -39.46 12.25 -3.65
N ALA A 56 -38.36 11.65 -4.13
CA ALA A 56 -37.46 12.25 -5.12
C ALA A 56 -37.93 12.09 -6.58
N LYS A 57 -38.65 11.02 -6.92
CA LYS A 57 -39.27 10.85 -8.26
C LYS A 57 -40.54 11.70 -8.46
N SER A 58 -41.00 12.32 -7.38
CA SER A 58 -42.15 13.19 -7.32
C SER A 58 -41.67 14.63 -7.17
N ASP A 59 -42.44 15.63 -7.63
CA ASP A 59 -42.16 17.06 -7.34
C ASP A 59 -42.45 17.44 -5.87
N GLY A 60 -42.07 16.58 -4.91
CA GLY A 60 -42.46 16.63 -3.50
C GLY A 60 -43.96 16.41 -3.23
N LYS A 61 -44.78 16.13 -4.26
CA LYS A 61 -46.25 16.15 -4.19
C LYS A 61 -46.95 14.79 -4.15
N THR A 62 -46.30 13.70 -4.55
CA THR A 62 -46.92 12.37 -4.42
C THR A 62 -46.88 11.98 -2.95
N LEU A 63 -48.07 11.82 -2.36
CA LEU A 63 -48.19 11.29 -1.01
C LEU A 63 -47.58 9.89 -0.97
N LEU A 64 -46.79 9.62 0.07
CA LEU A 64 -46.49 8.24 0.47
C LEU A 64 -47.82 7.51 0.69
N ASP A 65 -47.81 6.18 0.50
CA ASP A 65 -48.94 5.32 0.84
C ASP A 65 -49.52 5.73 2.21
N SER A 66 -50.84 5.89 2.29
CA SER A 66 -51.56 6.23 3.51
C SER A 66 -51.22 5.30 4.69
N ASP A 67 -50.81 4.07 4.41
CA ASP A 67 -50.41 3.06 5.41
C ASP A 67 -48.91 3.12 5.80
N TYR A 68 -48.09 4.00 5.19
CA TYR A 68 -46.63 4.06 5.41
C TYR A 68 -46.25 4.21 6.89
N GLY A 69 -46.86 5.18 7.60
CA GLY A 69 -46.58 5.41 9.01
C GLY A 69 -46.95 4.22 9.89
N TYR A 70 -48.05 3.54 9.56
CA TYR A 70 -48.50 2.33 10.25
C TYR A 70 -47.59 1.13 9.97
N LYS A 71 -47.13 0.95 8.72
CA LYS A 71 -46.15 -0.08 8.33
C LYS A 71 -44.83 0.05 9.10
N VAL A 72 -44.27 1.27 9.17
CA VAL A 72 -43.06 1.57 9.96
C VAL A 72 -43.31 1.25 11.43
N GLN A 73 -44.35 1.83 12.04
CA GLN A 73 -44.65 1.65 13.47
C GLN A 73 -44.88 0.17 13.84
N ARG A 74 -45.55 -0.60 12.98
CA ARG A 74 -45.78 -2.05 13.17
C ARG A 74 -44.51 -2.88 13.11
N ILE A 75 -43.48 -2.44 12.37
CA ILE A 75 -42.17 -3.10 12.32
C ILE A 75 -41.33 -2.68 13.52
N GLU A 76 -41.33 -1.40 13.89
CA GLU A 76 -40.68 -0.92 15.12
C GLU A 76 -41.21 -1.64 16.37
N GLN A 77 -42.53 -1.87 16.45
CA GLN A 77 -43.16 -2.66 17.51
C GLN A 77 -42.69 -4.12 17.57
N LYS A 78 -42.30 -4.73 16.43
CA LYS A 78 -41.69 -6.08 16.40
C LYS A 78 -40.21 -6.06 16.74
N LEU A 79 -39.53 -4.93 16.51
CA LEU A 79 -38.14 -4.70 16.86
C LEU A 79 -37.97 -4.36 18.34
N GLN A 80 -39.03 -3.97 19.06
CA GLN A 80 -39.05 -3.85 20.51
C GLN A 80 -39.66 -5.11 21.16
N PRO A 81 -39.13 -5.60 22.31
CA PRO A 81 -37.95 -5.13 23.03
C PRO A 81 -36.54 -5.55 22.50
N PRO A 82 -36.33 -6.40 21.45
CA PRO A 82 -34.97 -6.78 21.04
C PRO A 82 -34.00 -5.60 20.85
N LEU A 83 -34.44 -4.54 20.18
CA LEU A 83 -33.70 -3.32 19.97
C LEU A 83 -34.13 -2.25 20.97
N ASN A 84 -33.14 -1.51 21.49
CA ASN A 84 -33.42 -0.30 22.26
C ASN A 84 -33.78 0.88 21.31
N PRO A 85 -34.43 1.95 21.80
CA PRO A 85 -34.85 3.08 20.95
C PRO A 85 -33.70 3.78 20.19
N ARG A 86 -32.47 3.76 20.72
CA ARG A 86 -31.30 4.35 20.07
C ARG A 86 -30.82 3.51 18.88
N ASP A 87 -30.90 2.19 18.97
CA ASP A 87 -30.59 1.29 17.85
C ASP A 87 -31.58 1.53 16.69
N ILE A 88 -32.88 1.64 17.00
CA ILE A 88 -33.92 1.96 16.01
C ILE A 88 -33.69 3.35 15.39
N GLN A 89 -33.38 4.36 16.21
CA GLN A 89 -33.04 5.70 15.73
C GLN A 89 -31.82 5.71 14.79
N VAL A 90 -30.79 4.89 15.07
CA VAL A 90 -29.61 4.72 14.21
C VAL A 90 -29.98 4.08 12.88
N ILE A 91 -30.84 3.05 12.86
CA ILE A 91 -31.34 2.48 11.59
C ILE A 91 -32.07 3.56 10.79
N HIS A 92 -32.96 4.33 11.43
CA HIS A 92 -33.71 5.42 10.81
C HIS A 92 -32.79 6.49 10.21
N GLU A 93 -31.86 7.01 11.01
CA GLU A 93 -30.91 8.08 10.63
C GLU A 93 -30.10 7.69 9.40
N TRP A 94 -29.52 6.48 9.40
CA TRP A 94 -28.62 6.04 8.33
C TRP A 94 -29.35 5.54 7.09
N SER A 95 -30.55 4.96 7.22
CA SER A 95 -31.40 4.65 6.07
C SER A 95 -31.71 5.91 5.25
N VAL A 96 -32.19 6.95 5.93
CA VAL A 96 -32.56 8.23 5.29
C VAL A 96 -31.32 8.94 4.73
N LYS A 97 -30.24 9.07 5.52
CA LYS A 97 -29.02 9.76 5.07
C LYS A 97 -28.38 9.11 3.84
N ILE A 98 -28.28 7.79 3.80
CA ILE A 98 -27.66 7.07 2.68
C ILE A 98 -28.57 7.12 1.45
N ALA A 99 -29.90 6.95 1.61
CA ALA A 99 -30.83 7.09 0.49
C ALA A 99 -30.80 8.51 -0.13
N GLN A 100 -30.85 9.55 0.71
CA GLN A 100 -30.74 10.93 0.26
C GLN A 100 -29.38 11.23 -0.39
N ALA A 101 -28.29 10.65 0.10
CA ALA A 101 -26.98 10.77 -0.52
C ALA A 101 -26.95 10.11 -1.90
N SER A 102 -27.47 8.87 -2.05
CA SER A 102 -27.57 8.18 -3.34
C SER A 102 -28.43 8.95 -4.35
N ILE A 103 -29.57 9.48 -3.92
CA ILE A 103 -30.45 10.30 -4.77
C ILE A 103 -29.74 11.58 -5.24
N LYS A 104 -29.11 12.33 -4.31
CA LYS A 104 -28.36 13.55 -4.65
C LYS A 104 -27.18 13.28 -5.58
N LEU A 105 -26.49 12.16 -5.37
CA LEU A 105 -25.36 11.72 -6.18
C LEU A 105 -25.77 11.43 -7.63
N ASN A 106 -26.94 10.80 -7.83
CA ASN A 106 -27.50 10.54 -9.16
C ASN A 106 -28.09 11.79 -9.83
N ALA A 107 -28.59 12.74 -9.04
CA ALA A 107 -29.13 14.02 -9.52
C ALA A 107 -28.06 15.09 -9.78
N ASN A 108 -26.80 14.82 -9.43
CA ASN A 108 -25.70 15.76 -9.61
C ASN A 108 -25.32 15.84 -11.10
N PRO A 109 -25.38 17.01 -11.76
CA PRO A 109 -24.96 17.14 -13.16
C PRO A 109 -23.48 16.74 -13.33
N THR A 110 -23.17 16.04 -14.41
CA THR A 110 -21.81 15.66 -14.77
C THR A 110 -21.03 16.87 -15.28
N GLY A 111 -19.95 17.22 -14.59
CA GLY A 111 -19.06 18.32 -14.93
C GLY A 111 -19.67 19.72 -14.80
N ILE A 112 -18.91 20.73 -15.20
CA ILE A 112 -19.31 22.16 -15.19
C ILE A 112 -20.09 22.58 -16.45
N GLN A 113 -20.60 21.62 -17.22
CA GLN A 113 -21.27 21.82 -18.52
C GLN A 113 -20.46 22.64 -19.54
N TYR A 114 -19.13 22.50 -19.51
CA TYR A 114 -18.25 23.14 -20.49
C TYR A 114 -18.18 22.32 -21.78
N ASP A 115 -18.53 22.92 -22.92
CA ASP A 115 -18.68 22.22 -24.20
C ASP A 115 -17.43 21.43 -24.62
N VAL A 116 -16.23 21.95 -24.32
CA VAL A 116 -14.96 21.28 -24.66
C VAL A 116 -14.77 20.01 -23.84
N ASP A 117 -15.27 19.96 -22.59
CA ASP A 117 -15.19 18.76 -21.78
C ASP A 117 -16.08 17.63 -22.31
N GLN A 118 -17.24 17.97 -22.90
CA GLN A 118 -18.10 17.00 -23.60
C GLN A 118 -17.42 16.48 -24.88
N ILE A 119 -16.74 17.35 -25.64
CA ILE A 119 -15.97 16.97 -26.83
C ILE A 119 -14.83 16.00 -26.47
N LEU A 120 -14.18 16.21 -25.32
CA LEU A 120 -13.05 15.40 -24.83
C LEU A 120 -13.47 14.21 -23.94
N GLY A 121 -14.77 14.05 -23.66
CA GLY A 121 -15.31 13.05 -22.72
C GLY A 121 -14.78 13.16 -21.28
N THR A 122 -14.30 14.34 -20.89
CA THR A 122 -13.74 14.61 -19.55
C THR A 122 -14.83 14.96 -18.54
N ASP A 123 -16.00 15.41 -19.01
CA ASP A 123 -17.22 15.67 -18.25
C ASP A 123 -17.72 14.46 -17.43
N GLN A 124 -17.35 13.24 -17.85
CA GLN A 124 -17.73 11.99 -17.20
C GLN A 124 -16.86 11.60 -15.98
N HIS A 125 -15.86 12.42 -15.63
CA HIS A 125 -14.86 12.12 -14.61
C HIS A 125 -14.73 13.27 -13.59
N VAL A 126 -14.14 13.00 -12.43
CA VAL A 126 -13.74 14.05 -11.49
C VAL A 126 -12.44 14.67 -11.99
N PHE A 127 -12.53 15.89 -12.52
CA PHE A 127 -11.37 16.70 -12.88
C PHE A 127 -10.52 17.01 -11.65
N SER A 128 -9.20 16.89 -11.78
CA SER A 128 -8.22 17.27 -10.76
C SER A 128 -6.89 17.64 -11.43
N ILE A 129 -6.04 18.36 -10.72
CA ILE A 129 -4.64 18.57 -11.11
C ILE A 129 -3.74 17.78 -10.14
N LEU A 130 -2.86 16.92 -10.66
CA LEU A 130 -1.97 16.11 -9.82
C LEU A 130 -0.59 16.75 -9.68
N GLY A 131 -0.35 17.37 -8.52
CA GLY A 131 0.94 17.90 -8.09
C GLY A 131 0.81 19.29 -7.46
N PRO A 132 1.88 19.81 -6.82
CA PRO A 132 1.91 21.18 -6.33
C PRO A 132 1.57 22.18 -7.46
N HIS A 133 0.60 23.07 -7.22
CA HIS A 133 0.20 24.09 -8.18
C HIS A 133 -0.40 25.33 -7.50
N LEU A 134 -0.49 26.44 -8.24
CA LEU A 134 -0.99 27.73 -7.74
C LEU A 134 -2.30 28.17 -8.43
N GLY A 135 -3.05 27.21 -8.97
CA GLY A 135 -4.39 27.37 -9.57
C GLY A 135 -5.45 27.84 -8.57
N HIS A 136 -5.42 29.12 -8.21
CA HIS A 136 -6.31 29.77 -7.24
C HIS A 136 -7.81 29.73 -7.59
N TYR A 137 -8.13 29.56 -8.87
CA TYR A 137 -9.51 29.56 -9.38
C TYR A 137 -10.30 28.27 -9.04
N TYR A 138 -9.69 27.30 -8.35
CA TYR A 138 -10.35 26.11 -7.80
C TYR A 138 -10.74 26.22 -6.32
N GLY A 139 -10.41 27.34 -5.65
CA GLY A 139 -10.72 27.59 -4.24
C GLY A 139 -9.65 27.12 -3.26
N ASP A 140 -9.90 27.32 -1.96
CA ASP A 140 -8.85 27.28 -0.93
C ASP A 140 -8.70 25.94 -0.20
N ILE A 141 -9.58 24.97 -0.44
CA ILE A 141 -9.52 23.65 0.19
C ILE A 141 -8.68 22.73 -0.70
N VAL A 142 -7.49 22.35 -0.24
CA VAL A 142 -6.56 21.51 -1.00
C VAL A 142 -6.60 20.09 -0.47
N ILE A 143 -7.09 19.16 -1.29
CA ILE A 143 -7.14 17.73 -1.01
C ILE A 143 -5.94 17.07 -1.69
N THR A 144 -5.08 16.39 -0.93
CA THR A 144 -3.98 15.60 -1.48
C THR A 144 -4.34 14.12 -1.44
N PHE A 145 -4.30 13.46 -2.59
CA PHE A 145 -4.47 12.02 -2.65
C PHE A 145 -3.18 11.26 -2.33
N LYS A 146 -3.33 10.06 -1.78
CA LYS A 146 -2.27 9.05 -1.75
C LYS A 146 -1.92 8.63 -3.19
N GLN A 147 -0.70 8.19 -3.42
CA GLN A 147 -0.19 7.93 -4.79
C GLN A 147 -0.97 6.80 -5.49
N GLU A 148 -1.56 5.91 -4.70
CA GLU A 148 -2.47 4.82 -5.02
C GLU A 148 -3.64 5.26 -5.94
N ILE A 149 -4.05 6.53 -5.92
CA ILE A 149 -5.07 7.03 -6.85
C ILE A 149 -4.64 6.92 -8.32
N MET A 150 -3.34 7.07 -8.61
CA MET A 150 -2.77 6.92 -9.96
C MET A 150 -2.82 5.47 -10.47
N PHE A 151 -3.16 4.52 -9.60
CA PHE A 151 -3.30 3.11 -9.91
C PHE A 151 -4.77 2.65 -9.94
N HIS A 152 -5.74 3.56 -9.78
CA HIS A 152 -7.16 3.20 -9.94
C HIS A 152 -7.44 2.93 -11.44
N PRO A 153 -8.11 1.83 -11.82
CA PRO A 153 -8.44 1.47 -13.21
C PRO A 153 -9.48 2.39 -13.88
N ASP A 154 -9.96 3.40 -13.15
CA ASP A 154 -10.85 4.47 -13.65
C ASP A 154 -10.15 5.85 -13.52
N ALA A 155 -8.86 5.90 -13.13
CA ALA A 155 -8.08 7.12 -13.01
C ALA A 155 -7.10 7.23 -14.19
N ASN A 156 -7.30 8.25 -15.02
CA ASN A 156 -6.44 8.53 -16.17
C ASN A 156 -5.84 9.92 -16.02
N PHE A 157 -4.59 10.13 -16.42
CA PHE A 157 -3.96 11.45 -16.32
C PHE A 157 -3.15 11.80 -17.57
N SER A 158 -3.02 13.09 -17.84
CA SER A 158 -2.34 13.66 -18.99
C SER A 158 -1.34 14.70 -18.52
N ILE A 159 -0.21 14.79 -19.23
CA ILE A 159 0.91 15.71 -18.92
C ILE A 159 0.46 17.17 -18.85
N GLN A 160 -0.60 17.51 -19.60
CA GLN A 160 -1.23 18.81 -19.64
C GLN A 160 -2.74 18.63 -19.75
N ALA A 161 -3.48 19.71 -19.56
CA ALA A 161 -4.93 19.69 -19.70
C ALA A 161 -5.40 19.35 -21.12
N GLY A 162 -6.48 18.58 -21.25
CA GLY A 162 -7.10 18.20 -22.52
C GLY A 162 -7.53 19.41 -23.34
N THR A 163 -7.95 20.48 -22.66
CA THR A 163 -8.24 21.78 -23.27
C THR A 163 -7.02 22.39 -24.00
N LYS A 164 -5.77 22.07 -23.62
CA LYS A 164 -4.55 22.46 -24.35
C LYS A 164 -4.35 21.71 -25.66
N PHE A 165 -4.88 20.49 -25.80
CA PHE A 165 -4.89 19.76 -27.07
C PHE A 165 -5.88 20.43 -28.04
N HIS A 166 -7.10 20.70 -27.57
CA HIS A 166 -8.14 21.37 -28.35
C HIS A 166 -7.72 22.79 -28.80
N SER A 167 -7.19 23.59 -27.87
CA SER A 167 -6.68 24.95 -28.14
C SER A 167 -5.30 25.00 -28.82
N LYS A 168 -4.71 23.85 -29.16
CA LYS A 168 -3.40 23.68 -29.83
C LYS A 168 -2.16 24.07 -29.00
N TYR A 169 -2.32 24.59 -27.78
CA TYR A 169 -1.22 24.97 -26.89
C TYR A 169 -0.27 23.80 -26.56
N THR A 170 -0.75 22.56 -26.56
CA THR A 170 0.10 21.38 -26.38
C THR A 170 1.23 21.32 -27.42
N TYR A 171 0.96 21.68 -28.67
CA TYR A 171 1.93 21.56 -29.77
C TYR A 171 3.01 22.66 -29.78
N SER A 172 2.77 23.78 -29.10
CA SER A 172 3.80 24.81 -28.88
C SER A 172 4.68 24.53 -27.65
N HIS A 173 4.15 23.85 -26.63
CA HIS A 173 4.86 23.57 -25.38
C HIS A 173 5.55 22.19 -25.37
N ARG A 174 5.11 21.25 -26.21
CA ARG A 174 5.74 19.93 -26.39
C ARG A 174 6.27 19.81 -27.84
N PRO A 175 7.44 20.37 -28.17
CA PRO A 175 7.99 20.42 -29.54
C PRO A 175 8.32 19.04 -30.16
N TRP A 176 8.32 17.97 -29.35
CA TRP A 176 8.39 16.59 -29.82
C TRP A 176 7.03 16.05 -30.34
N THR A 177 5.94 16.80 -30.16
CA THR A 177 4.61 16.47 -30.70
C THR A 177 4.27 17.34 -31.90
N LYS A 178 3.39 16.85 -32.79
CA LYS A 178 2.94 17.59 -33.99
C LYS A 178 1.42 17.70 -33.97
N ASP A 179 0.89 18.86 -34.36
CA ASP A 179 -0.55 19.08 -34.47
C ASP A 179 -1.13 18.17 -35.58
N PRO A 180 -2.06 17.25 -35.27
CA PRO A 180 -2.66 16.35 -36.25
C PRO A 180 -3.75 17.04 -37.10
N GLY A 181 -4.03 18.32 -36.86
CA GLY A 181 -4.70 19.22 -37.80
C GLY A 181 -6.18 19.51 -37.50
N THR A 182 -7.03 18.48 -37.42
CA THR A 182 -8.47 18.62 -37.15
C THR A 182 -8.80 18.38 -35.68
N ASP A 183 -9.87 18.99 -35.16
CA ASP A 183 -10.23 18.91 -33.74
C ASP A 183 -10.54 17.48 -33.28
N GLY A 184 -11.21 16.68 -34.12
CA GLY A 184 -11.41 15.25 -33.87
C GLY A 184 -10.09 14.49 -33.69
N LYS A 185 -9.07 14.75 -34.53
CA LYS A 185 -7.74 14.14 -34.38
C LYS A 185 -6.96 14.67 -33.18
N ARG A 186 -7.20 15.92 -32.75
CA ARG A 186 -6.63 16.46 -31.49
C ARG A 186 -7.25 15.77 -30.28
N THR A 187 -8.53 15.45 -30.34
CA THR A 187 -9.27 14.66 -29.34
C THR A 187 -8.74 13.22 -29.30
N GLU A 188 -8.62 12.55 -30.44
CA GLU A 188 -7.97 11.23 -30.55
C GLU A 188 -6.55 11.25 -29.95
N HIS A 189 -5.75 12.27 -30.28
CA HIS A 189 -4.40 12.43 -29.74
C HIS A 189 -4.40 12.62 -28.22
N PHE A 190 -5.30 13.44 -27.67
CA PHE A 190 -5.51 13.58 -26.23
C PHE A 190 -5.78 12.22 -25.58
N HIS A 191 -6.75 11.45 -26.07
CA HIS A 191 -7.05 10.11 -25.55
C HIS A 191 -5.86 9.16 -25.64
N SER A 192 -5.13 9.16 -26.77
CA SER A 192 -3.92 8.33 -26.95
C SER A 192 -2.74 8.75 -26.04
N SER A 193 -2.77 9.97 -25.49
CA SER A 193 -1.75 10.49 -24.59
C SER A 193 -2.07 10.31 -23.11
N LYS A 194 -3.25 9.75 -22.77
CA LYS A 194 -3.62 9.44 -21.40
C LYS A 194 -2.73 8.32 -20.85
N LEU A 195 -2.14 8.58 -19.71
CA LEU A 195 -1.39 7.63 -18.91
C LEU A 195 -2.35 6.92 -17.95
N HIS A 196 -2.20 5.60 -17.87
CA HIS A 196 -3.08 4.73 -17.12
C HIS A 196 -2.29 3.53 -16.58
N CYS A 197 -2.69 3.00 -15.42
CA CYS A 197 -1.91 1.96 -14.73
C CYS A 197 -1.85 0.60 -15.44
N SER A 198 -2.75 0.35 -16.40
CA SER A 198 -2.69 -0.84 -17.27
C SER A 198 -1.64 -0.75 -18.38
N ILE A 199 -1.04 0.42 -18.61
CA ILE A 199 -0.01 0.63 -19.64
C ILE A 199 1.36 0.35 -19.02
N HIS A 200 2.08 -0.64 -19.55
CA HIS A 200 3.40 -1.01 -19.04
C HIS A 200 4.39 0.18 -19.12
N GLY A 201 4.96 0.57 -17.98
CA GLY A 201 5.94 1.67 -17.89
C GLY A 201 5.32 3.07 -17.96
N TYR A 202 4.03 3.23 -17.69
CA TYR A 202 3.37 4.54 -17.68
C TYR A 202 4.02 5.55 -16.71
N GLU A 203 4.60 5.09 -15.61
CA GLU A 203 5.32 5.90 -14.63
C GLU A 203 6.61 6.47 -15.23
N TYR A 204 7.30 5.65 -16.04
CA TYR A 204 8.49 6.06 -16.77
C TYR A 204 8.14 7.07 -17.87
N ALA A 205 7.01 6.89 -18.55
CA ALA A 205 6.49 7.87 -19.51
C ALA A 205 6.14 9.21 -18.82
N ALA A 206 5.43 9.17 -17.69
CA ALA A 206 5.11 10.35 -16.88
C ALA A 206 6.37 11.11 -16.43
N ALA A 207 7.36 10.39 -15.88
CA ALA A 207 8.61 10.96 -15.43
C ALA A 207 9.45 11.53 -16.58
N SER A 208 9.45 10.86 -17.74
CA SER A 208 10.17 11.32 -18.94
C SER A 208 9.59 12.62 -19.49
N GLU A 209 8.26 12.77 -19.52
CA GLU A 209 7.59 14.00 -19.95
C GLU A 209 7.81 15.16 -18.96
N LEU A 210 7.78 14.92 -17.64
CA LEU A 210 8.16 15.93 -16.64
C LEU A 210 9.61 16.41 -16.85
N VAL A 211 10.53 15.48 -17.10
CA VAL A 211 11.94 15.79 -17.37
C VAL A 211 12.10 16.54 -18.69
N ALA A 212 11.39 16.14 -19.74
CA ALA A 212 11.44 16.80 -21.04
C ALA A 212 10.90 18.24 -20.99
N LEU A 213 9.75 18.47 -20.34
CA LEU A 213 9.18 19.81 -20.15
C LEU A 213 10.07 20.70 -19.29
N THR A 214 10.49 20.21 -18.13
CA THR A 214 11.38 20.96 -17.22
C THR A 214 12.75 21.23 -17.86
N GLY A 215 13.22 20.32 -18.72
CA GLY A 215 14.46 20.46 -19.45
C GLY A 215 14.37 21.42 -20.62
N ALA A 216 13.22 21.49 -21.31
CA ALA A 216 12.93 22.47 -22.35
C ALA A 216 12.89 23.89 -21.77
N ASP A 217 12.10 24.11 -20.71
CA ASP A 217 11.95 25.42 -20.04
C ASP A 217 13.27 25.95 -19.44
N ARG A 218 14.24 25.06 -19.21
CA ARG A 218 15.57 25.36 -18.63
C ARG A 218 16.73 25.23 -19.61
N GLU A 219 16.47 24.89 -20.87
CA GLU A 219 17.48 24.57 -21.89
C GLU A 219 18.55 23.54 -21.39
N SER A 220 18.13 22.56 -20.60
CA SER A 220 19.06 21.62 -19.94
C SER A 220 18.47 20.24 -19.65
N MET A 221 19.13 19.19 -20.12
CA MET A 221 18.79 17.79 -19.81
C MET A 221 19.13 17.38 -18.35
N ASN A 222 19.81 18.23 -17.57
CA ASN A 222 20.16 17.94 -16.18
C ASN A 222 19.02 18.37 -15.24
N VAL A 223 17.92 17.62 -15.30
CA VAL A 223 16.72 17.83 -14.47
C VAL A 223 16.77 16.93 -13.25
N ASN A 224 16.59 17.52 -12.07
CA ASN A 224 16.42 16.82 -10.79
C ASN A 224 15.07 17.20 -10.16
N ILE A 225 14.69 16.61 -9.02
CA ILE A 225 13.39 16.88 -8.41
C ILE A 225 13.19 18.37 -8.08
N GLU A 226 14.22 19.07 -7.57
CA GLU A 226 14.17 20.51 -7.30
C GLU A 226 13.96 21.36 -8.57
N ALA A 227 14.39 20.88 -9.75
CA ALA A 227 14.08 21.52 -11.02
C ALA A 227 12.57 21.49 -11.31
N ILE A 228 11.93 20.34 -11.06
CA ILE A 228 10.51 20.10 -11.33
C ILE A 228 9.66 20.88 -10.32
N LEU A 229 9.99 20.81 -9.02
CA LEU A 229 9.34 21.60 -7.97
C LEU A 229 9.42 23.10 -8.28
N LYS A 230 10.59 23.59 -8.74
CA LYS A 230 10.74 24.98 -9.17
C LYS A 230 9.92 25.30 -10.43
N ARG A 231 9.83 24.41 -11.42
CA ARG A 231 8.97 24.61 -12.60
C ARG A 231 7.52 24.88 -12.19
N TRP A 232 6.97 24.08 -11.28
CA TRP A 232 5.59 24.21 -10.81
C TRP A 232 5.26 25.53 -10.09
N THR A 233 6.25 26.30 -9.62
CA THR A 233 6.02 27.69 -9.14
C THR A 233 5.80 28.71 -10.26
N SER A 234 6.19 28.37 -11.50
CA SER A 234 6.26 29.30 -12.64
C SER A 234 5.30 28.99 -13.79
N VAL A 235 4.57 27.87 -13.73
CA VAL A 235 3.63 27.43 -14.78
C VAL A 235 2.20 27.37 -14.26
N ASP A 236 1.24 27.51 -15.15
CA ASP A 236 -0.19 27.36 -14.82
C ASP A 236 -0.51 25.91 -14.40
N SER A 237 -1.52 25.70 -13.55
CA SER A 237 -1.87 24.37 -13.03
C SER A 237 -2.22 23.35 -14.12
N HIS A 238 -2.73 23.81 -15.28
CA HIS A 238 -2.95 22.95 -16.46
C HIS A 238 -1.66 22.45 -17.13
N GLU A 239 -0.47 22.72 -16.57
CA GLU A 239 0.84 22.21 -16.99
C GLU A 239 1.56 21.35 -15.94
N THR A 240 0.90 21.02 -14.83
CA THR A 240 1.43 20.10 -13.83
C THR A 240 1.14 18.65 -14.27
N PHE A 241 -0.11 18.20 -14.09
CA PHE A 241 -0.75 17.06 -14.73
C PHE A 241 -2.25 17.28 -14.61
N GLU A 242 -3.03 17.04 -15.66
CA GLU A 242 -4.49 16.90 -15.52
C GLU A 242 -4.81 15.44 -15.18
N ALA A 243 -5.76 15.23 -14.28
CA ALA A 243 -6.25 13.92 -13.92
C ALA A 243 -7.77 13.84 -13.96
N HIS A 244 -8.23 12.72 -14.50
CA HIS A 244 -9.62 12.31 -14.60
C HIS A 244 -9.79 11.18 -13.60
N LEU A 245 -10.22 11.54 -12.40
CA LEU A 245 -10.38 10.62 -11.29
C LEU A 245 -11.76 9.95 -11.34
N PRO A 246 -11.94 8.81 -10.64
CA PRO A 246 -13.23 8.12 -10.58
C PRO A 246 -14.31 9.03 -9.98
N GLN A 247 -15.55 8.89 -10.45
CA GLN A 247 -16.69 9.69 -9.96
C GLN A 247 -16.94 9.54 -8.45
N LEU A 248 -16.52 8.41 -7.86
CA LEU A 248 -16.46 8.19 -6.42
C LEU A 248 -15.06 7.75 -5.97
N ILE A 249 -14.43 8.61 -5.16
CA ILE A 249 -13.15 8.35 -4.51
C ILE A 249 -13.42 8.04 -3.03
N PRO A 250 -13.09 6.83 -2.53
CA PRO A 250 -13.15 6.54 -1.10
C PRO A 250 -12.24 7.49 -0.31
N LEU A 251 -12.67 7.93 0.87
CA LEU A 251 -11.89 8.88 1.69
C LEU A 251 -10.50 8.34 2.07
N ASP A 252 -10.33 7.02 2.10
CA ASP A 252 -9.04 6.36 2.36
C ASP A 252 -7.99 6.59 1.26
N TYR A 253 -8.37 7.10 0.08
CA TYR A 253 -7.42 7.60 -0.93
C TYR A 253 -6.90 9.02 -0.62
N ILE A 254 -7.45 9.71 0.38
CA ILE A 254 -6.96 11.03 0.80
C ILE A 254 -5.82 10.85 1.79
N ASP A 255 -4.70 11.52 1.52
CA ASP A 255 -3.51 11.59 2.39
C ASP A 255 -3.68 12.75 3.39
N ARG A 256 -4.10 13.93 2.90
CA ARG A 256 -4.34 15.14 3.70
C ARG A 256 -5.42 16.04 3.08
N VAL A 257 -6.05 16.84 3.92
CA VAL A 257 -6.94 17.95 3.55
C VAL A 257 -6.42 19.21 4.23
N TYR A 258 -5.91 20.16 3.45
CA TYR A 258 -5.55 21.49 3.93
C TYR A 258 -6.75 22.42 3.80
N ILE A 259 -7.06 23.14 4.88
CA ILE A 259 -8.14 24.13 4.91
C ILE A 259 -7.70 25.38 5.67
N PRO A 260 -7.98 26.60 5.18
CA PRO A 260 -7.70 27.83 5.91
C PRO A 260 -8.52 27.92 7.19
N LYS A 261 -8.00 28.63 8.21
CA LYS A 261 -8.66 28.77 9.50
C LYS A 261 -10.07 29.35 9.37
N ASN A 262 -10.19 30.52 8.73
CA ASN A 262 -11.45 31.23 8.53
C ASN A 262 -12.48 30.40 7.73
N VAL A 263 -12.03 29.65 6.72
CA VAL A 263 -12.90 28.74 5.95
C VAL A 263 -13.40 27.60 6.84
N PHE A 264 -12.56 26.95 7.64
CA PHE A 264 -12.99 25.89 8.56
C PHE A 264 -13.94 26.41 9.65
N GLU A 265 -13.66 27.58 10.23
CA GLU A 265 -14.49 28.21 11.26
C GLU A 265 -15.86 28.69 10.72
N SER A 266 -15.97 28.95 9.41
CA SER A 266 -17.24 29.28 8.74
C SER A 266 -18.17 28.08 8.52
N LEU A 267 -17.67 26.85 8.64
CA LEU A 267 -18.48 25.63 8.53
C LEU A 267 -19.40 25.47 9.74
N SER A 268 -20.57 24.86 9.56
CA SER A 268 -21.47 24.55 10.68
C SER A 268 -20.81 23.62 11.72
N PRO A 269 -21.22 23.65 13.00
CA PRO A 269 -20.67 22.78 14.03
C PRO A 269 -20.69 21.28 13.64
N GLU A 270 -21.75 20.85 12.97
CA GLU A 270 -21.94 19.48 12.49
C GLU A 270 -20.96 19.16 11.35
N ALA A 271 -20.73 20.10 10.43
CA ALA A 271 -19.76 19.95 9.35
C ALA A 271 -18.32 19.93 9.88
N GLN A 272 -17.98 20.80 10.84
CA GLN A 272 -16.69 20.78 11.53
C GLN A 272 -16.45 19.45 12.26
N GLN A 273 -17.45 18.95 12.98
CA GLN A 273 -17.37 17.67 13.68
C GLN A 273 -17.25 16.50 12.69
N SER A 274 -18.00 16.54 11.58
CA SER A 274 -17.97 15.50 10.54
C SER A 274 -16.62 15.46 9.83
N ALA A 275 -16.05 16.60 9.46
CA ALA A 275 -14.72 16.69 8.85
C ALA A 275 -13.63 16.15 9.80
N LYS A 276 -13.64 16.59 11.07
CA LYS A 276 -12.71 16.07 12.10
C LYS A 276 -12.85 14.56 12.32
N GLY A 277 -14.08 14.04 12.32
CA GLY A 277 -14.34 12.61 12.49
C GLY A 277 -13.97 11.74 11.29
N ALA A 278 -14.16 12.25 10.06
CA ALA A 278 -13.87 11.55 8.82
C ALA A 278 -12.37 11.52 8.51
N PHE A 279 -11.69 12.68 8.59
CA PHE A 279 -10.30 12.83 8.16
C PHE A 279 -9.28 12.66 9.29
N LYS A 280 -9.67 12.89 10.56
CA LYS A 280 -8.81 12.77 11.74
C LYS A 280 -7.50 13.56 11.56
N ASP A 281 -6.35 12.90 11.74
CA ASP A 281 -5.00 13.47 11.61
C ASP A 281 -4.66 13.93 10.18
N SER A 282 -5.47 13.53 9.18
CA SER A 282 -5.35 13.99 7.79
C SER A 282 -5.88 15.43 7.60
N LEU A 283 -6.67 15.96 8.55
CA LEU A 283 -7.26 17.30 8.46
C LEU A 283 -6.31 18.37 9.01
N MET A 284 -5.66 19.09 8.10
CA MET A 284 -4.73 20.17 8.40
C MET A 284 -5.46 21.52 8.37
N ILE A 285 -5.99 21.95 9.52
CA ILE A 285 -6.50 23.31 9.70
C ILE A 285 -5.28 24.24 9.81
N SER A 286 -5.07 25.06 8.77
CA SER A 286 -3.98 26.02 8.72
C SER A 286 -4.14 27.12 9.77
N ILE A 287 -3.03 27.69 10.24
CA ILE A 287 -3.04 28.93 11.04
C ILE A 287 -3.26 30.18 10.18
N TYR A 288 -3.05 30.06 8.86
CA TYR A 288 -3.27 31.12 7.89
C TYR A 288 -4.72 31.11 7.42
N GLU A 289 -5.21 32.30 7.07
CA GLU A 289 -6.54 32.53 6.52
C GLU A 289 -6.50 32.55 4.99
N SER A 290 -7.65 32.39 4.34
CA SER A 290 -7.77 32.63 2.90
C SER A 290 -7.68 34.14 2.61
N ASP A 291 -6.87 34.49 1.63
CA ASP A 291 -6.66 35.86 1.14
C ASP A 291 -7.45 36.10 -0.16
N GLU A 292 -8.07 37.29 -0.32
CA GLU A 292 -8.72 37.65 -1.57
C GLU A 292 -7.71 37.82 -2.73
N ILE A 293 -7.68 36.83 -3.64
CA ILE A 293 -6.81 36.86 -4.81
C ILE A 293 -7.40 37.79 -5.87
N LYS A 294 -6.69 38.91 -6.12
CA LYS A 294 -7.08 39.90 -7.13
C LYS A 294 -7.13 39.27 -8.53
N LYS A 295 -8.19 39.56 -9.28
CA LYS A 295 -8.35 39.11 -10.66
C LYS A 295 -7.16 39.54 -11.52
N GLY A 296 -6.47 38.55 -12.12
CA GLY A 296 -5.26 38.77 -12.90
C GLY A 296 -3.95 38.81 -12.10
N ALA A 297 -3.96 38.40 -10.83
CA ALA A 297 -2.73 38.16 -10.07
C ALA A 297 -1.82 37.15 -10.77
N THR A 298 -0.52 37.44 -10.77
CA THR A 298 0.51 36.52 -11.30
C THR A 298 0.76 35.37 -10.33
N LEU A 299 1.27 34.23 -10.83
CA LEU A 299 1.64 33.08 -10.01
C LEU A 299 2.61 33.45 -8.86
N GLN A 300 3.55 34.36 -9.13
CA GLN A 300 4.49 34.88 -8.12
C GLN A 300 3.77 35.64 -7.00
N GLN A 301 2.79 36.49 -7.33
CA GLN A 301 1.99 37.20 -6.33
C GLN A 301 1.12 36.26 -5.50
N ILE A 302 0.64 35.15 -6.09
CA ILE A 302 -0.11 34.12 -5.36
C ILE A 302 0.82 33.33 -4.42
N LEU A 303 2.04 33.01 -4.86
CA LEU A 303 3.07 32.34 -4.03
C LEU A 303 3.62 33.22 -2.91
N GLU A 304 3.37 34.54 -2.95
CA GLU A 304 3.70 35.48 -1.88
C GLU A 304 2.62 35.55 -0.79
N LEU A 305 1.41 35.01 -1.04
CA LEU A 305 0.33 34.95 -0.06
C LEU A 305 0.59 33.86 1.00
N PRO A 306 0.38 34.13 2.30
CA PRO A 306 0.70 33.19 3.39
C PRO A 306 0.11 31.79 3.23
N TYR A 307 -1.18 31.65 2.90
CA TYR A 307 -1.83 30.34 2.82
C TYR A 307 -1.39 29.51 1.59
N PRO A 308 -1.47 30.02 0.34
CA PRO A 308 -0.98 29.28 -0.84
C PRO A 308 0.49 28.90 -0.72
N LYS A 309 1.33 29.80 -0.19
CA LYS A 309 2.75 29.53 0.05
C LYS A 309 2.95 28.37 1.03
N TYR A 310 2.30 28.43 2.18
CA TYR A 310 2.38 27.39 3.21
C TYR A 310 1.99 26.02 2.64
N VAL A 311 0.85 25.93 1.94
CA VAL A 311 0.42 24.65 1.35
C VAL A 311 1.43 24.18 0.31
N PHE A 312 1.87 25.04 -0.62
CA PHE A 312 2.84 24.67 -1.65
C PHE A 312 4.17 24.17 -1.06
N GLU A 313 4.69 24.83 -0.01
CA GLU A 313 5.89 24.41 0.71
C GLU A 313 5.68 23.04 1.39
N GLN A 314 4.55 22.83 2.08
CA GLN A 314 4.20 21.53 2.69
C GLN A 314 4.13 20.38 1.65
N LEU A 315 3.60 20.64 0.45
CA LEU A 315 3.57 19.65 -0.63
C LEU A 315 4.97 19.34 -1.17
N CYS A 316 5.80 20.36 -1.37
CA CYS A 316 7.18 20.19 -1.80
C CYS A 316 8.01 19.40 -0.78
N ASP A 317 7.87 19.71 0.51
CA ASP A 317 8.58 19.01 1.58
C ASP A 317 8.11 17.56 1.71
N ALA A 318 6.80 17.28 1.56
CA ALA A 318 6.31 15.90 1.50
C ALA A 318 6.92 15.10 0.35
N ILE A 319 7.12 15.72 -0.83
CA ILE A 319 7.80 15.09 -1.97
C ILE A 319 9.29 14.83 -1.66
N ARG A 320 10.00 15.80 -1.08
CA ARG A 320 11.40 15.65 -0.66
C ARG A 320 11.57 14.53 0.38
N ASP A 321 10.68 14.48 1.36
CA ASP A 321 10.66 13.45 2.39
C ASP A 321 10.45 12.05 1.80
N ARG A 322 9.51 11.89 0.87
CA ARG A 322 9.28 10.64 0.15
C ARG A 322 10.47 10.22 -0.73
N MET A 323 11.28 11.18 -1.21
CA MET A 323 12.53 10.89 -1.94
C MET A 323 13.71 10.54 -1.03
N ASN A 324 13.74 11.06 0.20
CA ASN A 324 14.80 10.79 1.16
C ASN A 324 14.55 9.52 2.00
N LYS A 325 13.31 9.06 2.10
CA LYS A 325 12.94 7.78 2.74
C LYS A 325 13.12 6.63 1.73
N PRO A 326 13.81 5.52 2.08
CA PRO A 326 13.78 4.32 1.26
C PRO A 326 12.35 3.78 1.26
N ASN A 327 11.65 3.88 0.12
CA ASN A 327 10.24 3.50 0.01
C ASN A 327 10.04 2.03 0.37
N ILE A 328 9.26 1.77 1.43
CA ILE A 328 8.80 0.44 1.80
C ILE A 328 7.51 0.19 1.03
N SER A 329 7.66 -0.51 -0.10
CA SER A 329 6.63 -1.11 -0.95
C SER A 329 5.55 -0.17 -1.53
N HIS A 330 5.74 0.22 -2.79
CA HIS A 330 4.63 0.50 -3.72
C HIS A 330 4.10 -0.85 -4.23
N GLY A 331 2.79 -1.06 -4.15
CA GLY A 331 2.19 -2.33 -4.56
C GLY A 331 1.86 -2.43 -6.04
N ILE A 332 1.79 -3.66 -6.54
CA ILE A 332 1.46 -3.95 -7.94
C ILE A 332 -0.06 -3.96 -8.10
N VAL A 333 -0.55 -3.36 -9.19
CA VAL A 333 -1.95 -3.46 -9.63
C VAL A 333 -2.02 -4.37 -10.85
N ILE A 334 -2.91 -5.36 -10.80
CA ILE A 334 -3.10 -6.41 -11.80
C ILE A 334 -4.60 -6.69 -11.90
N THR A 335 -5.17 -6.58 -13.09
CA THR A 335 -6.48 -7.20 -13.37
C THR A 335 -6.22 -8.59 -13.91
N VAL A 336 -6.76 -9.62 -13.24
CA VAL A 336 -6.65 -11.01 -13.67
C VAL A 336 -7.91 -11.35 -14.44
N ALA A 337 -7.77 -11.76 -15.70
CA ALA A 337 -8.89 -12.18 -16.53
C ALA A 337 -9.47 -13.52 -16.05
N ALA A 338 -10.76 -13.74 -16.26
CA ALA A 338 -11.41 -15.03 -16.04
C ALA A 338 -10.69 -16.14 -16.82
N SER A 339 -10.28 -17.21 -16.12
CA SER A 339 -9.44 -18.27 -16.68
C SER A 339 -9.77 -19.67 -16.15
N GLU A 340 -10.77 -19.82 -15.28
CA GLU A 340 -11.06 -21.06 -14.53
C GLU A 340 -9.81 -21.66 -13.86
N PHE A 341 -8.87 -20.78 -13.47
CA PHE A 341 -7.55 -21.09 -12.91
C PHE A 341 -6.57 -21.83 -13.84
N GLU A 342 -6.81 -21.85 -15.16
CA GLU A 342 -5.88 -22.43 -16.14
C GLU A 342 -4.72 -21.48 -16.50
N GLU A 343 -4.94 -20.16 -16.47
CA GLU A 343 -3.91 -19.15 -16.76
C GLU A 343 -3.36 -18.49 -15.49
N HIS A 344 -2.04 -18.30 -15.42
CA HIS A 344 -1.35 -17.72 -14.27
C HIS A 344 -0.51 -16.49 -14.61
N VAL A 345 -0.87 -15.34 -14.06
CA VAL A 345 -0.04 -14.12 -14.08
C VAL A 345 1.10 -14.28 -13.08
N VAL A 346 2.34 -14.26 -13.56
CA VAL A 346 3.55 -14.31 -12.70
C VAL A 346 3.92 -12.89 -12.27
N LEU A 347 4.24 -12.69 -10.99
CA LEU A 347 4.74 -11.40 -10.53
C LEU A 347 6.12 -11.09 -11.11
N PRO A 348 6.45 -9.80 -11.38
CA PRO A 348 7.74 -9.40 -11.92
C PRO A 348 8.92 -9.58 -10.95
N THR A 349 8.64 -9.86 -9.66
CA THR A 349 9.63 -9.97 -8.59
C THR A 349 9.38 -11.23 -7.76
N THR A 350 10.43 -12.01 -7.49
CA THR A 350 10.37 -13.21 -6.63
C THR A 350 10.54 -12.88 -5.14
N ILE A 351 10.30 -13.86 -4.25
CA ILE A 351 10.51 -13.70 -2.80
C ILE A 351 11.97 -13.36 -2.49
N SER A 352 12.95 -14.07 -3.05
CA SER A 352 14.38 -13.79 -2.84
C SER A 352 14.78 -12.40 -3.36
N GLN A 353 14.24 -11.97 -4.50
CA GLN A 353 14.48 -10.63 -5.03
C GLN A 353 13.87 -9.54 -4.13
N ALA A 354 12.63 -9.72 -3.67
CA ALA A 354 11.99 -8.81 -2.73
C ALA A 354 12.76 -8.74 -1.39
N TYR A 355 13.25 -9.88 -0.90
CA TYR A 355 14.05 -9.96 0.33
C TYR A 355 15.40 -9.26 0.18
N TYR A 356 16.04 -9.37 -0.98
CA TYR A 356 17.25 -8.61 -1.29
C TYR A 356 17.00 -7.11 -1.24
N LEU A 357 15.94 -6.62 -1.90
CA LEU A 357 15.54 -5.20 -1.87
C LEU A 357 15.21 -4.71 -0.45
N TYR A 358 14.52 -5.53 0.33
CA TYR A 358 14.22 -5.27 1.75
C TYR A 358 15.49 -5.05 2.58
N ASN A 359 16.49 -5.92 2.43
CA ASN A 359 17.76 -5.82 3.15
C ASN A 359 18.60 -4.60 2.74
N LEU A 360 18.45 -4.08 1.50
CA LEU A 360 19.05 -2.80 1.12
C LEU A 360 18.47 -1.63 1.92
N GLY A 361 17.17 -1.66 2.21
CA GLY A 361 16.48 -0.65 3.03
C GLY A 361 16.73 -0.80 4.54
N LYS A 362 16.98 -2.03 5.03
CA LYS A 362 17.18 -2.35 6.45
C LYS A 362 18.47 -3.16 6.70
N PRO A 363 19.66 -2.56 6.55
CA PRO A 363 20.95 -3.26 6.60
C PRO A 363 21.35 -3.85 7.98
N GLN A 364 20.54 -3.64 9.03
CA GLN A 364 20.70 -4.30 10.33
C GLN A 364 19.90 -5.62 10.46
N SER A 365 19.07 -5.95 9.45
CA SER A 365 18.39 -7.23 9.30
C SER A 365 19.40 -8.35 8.99
N GLN A 366 20.08 -8.87 10.01
CA GLN A 366 21.08 -9.94 9.87
C GLN A 366 20.52 -11.36 10.05
N ARG A 367 19.23 -11.52 10.31
CA ARG A 367 18.59 -12.84 10.41
C ARG A 367 18.20 -13.35 9.02
N GLY A 368 18.12 -14.67 8.88
CA GLY A 368 17.54 -15.29 7.69
C GLY A 368 16.04 -14.97 7.56
N LEU A 369 15.47 -15.38 6.43
CA LEU A 369 14.10 -15.09 6.04
C LEU A 369 13.09 -15.87 6.93
N GLU A 370 12.77 -15.30 8.11
CA GLU A 370 11.90 -15.93 9.12
C GLU A 370 10.41 -15.91 8.70
N PHE A 371 9.98 -14.79 8.10
CA PHE A 371 8.62 -14.56 7.64
C PHE A 371 8.59 -13.92 6.25
N THR A 372 7.66 -14.37 5.40
CA THR A 372 7.15 -13.59 4.26
C THR A 372 5.72 -13.17 4.56
N TYR A 373 5.40 -11.91 4.34
CA TYR A 373 4.06 -11.35 4.35
C TYR A 373 3.72 -10.92 2.92
N ILE A 374 2.72 -11.56 2.32
CA ILE A 374 2.16 -11.11 1.04
C ILE A 374 0.85 -10.41 1.34
N TYR A 375 0.83 -9.09 1.14
CA TYR A 375 -0.38 -8.28 1.25
C TYR A 375 -0.93 -8.02 -0.14
N TRP A 376 -2.25 -8.07 -0.31
CA TRP A 376 -2.91 -7.60 -1.54
C TRP A 376 -4.33 -7.15 -1.24
N GLN A 377 -4.85 -6.28 -2.09
CA GLN A 377 -6.24 -5.86 -2.07
C GLN A 377 -6.98 -6.48 -3.26
N ALA A 378 -8.13 -7.11 -3.05
CA ALA A 378 -8.95 -7.63 -4.16
C ALA A 378 -10.44 -7.41 -3.93
N MET A 379 -11.18 -7.27 -5.04
CA MET A 379 -12.63 -7.10 -5.10
C MET A 379 -13.26 -8.31 -5.82
N ASP A 380 -14.51 -8.63 -5.53
CA ASP A 380 -15.33 -9.72 -6.10
C ASP A 380 -14.80 -11.17 -5.95
N GLY A 381 -13.51 -11.33 -5.59
CA GLY A 381 -12.92 -12.49 -4.93
C GLY A 381 -13.29 -13.85 -5.51
N ASN A 382 -12.83 -14.18 -6.72
CA ASN A 382 -12.80 -15.57 -7.20
C ASN A 382 -11.40 -15.88 -7.73
N MET A 383 -10.42 -15.92 -6.83
CA MET A 383 -9.00 -15.85 -7.20
C MET A 383 -8.13 -16.84 -6.42
N MET A 384 -7.01 -17.18 -7.02
CA MET A 384 -5.99 -18.02 -6.42
C MET A 384 -4.64 -17.30 -6.44
N LEU A 385 -4.05 -17.14 -5.25
CA LEU A 385 -2.66 -16.75 -5.08
C LEU A 385 -1.85 -18.02 -4.82
N THR A 386 -0.90 -18.32 -5.70
CA THR A 386 -0.04 -19.50 -5.58
C THR A 386 1.41 -19.06 -5.35
N VAL A 387 2.04 -19.59 -4.31
CA VAL A 387 3.48 -19.42 -4.07
C VAL A 387 4.17 -20.75 -4.34
N ALA A 388 5.19 -20.79 -5.19
CA ALA A 388 5.81 -22.03 -5.66
C ALA A 388 7.34 -21.98 -5.58
N ASN A 389 7.99 -23.15 -5.51
CA ASN A 389 9.45 -23.28 -5.61
C ASN A 389 9.98 -23.04 -7.04
N GLU A 390 9.16 -23.32 -8.04
CA GLU A 390 9.46 -23.13 -9.46
C GLU A 390 8.36 -22.31 -10.14
N LYS A 391 8.70 -21.68 -11.28
CA LYS A 391 7.71 -20.98 -12.10
C LYS A 391 6.69 -21.99 -12.64
N LEU A 392 5.40 -21.74 -12.41
CA LEU A 392 4.32 -22.52 -13.03
C LEU A 392 4.34 -22.35 -14.56
N ILE A 393 4.24 -23.48 -15.27
CA ILE A 393 4.05 -23.53 -16.73
C ILE A 393 2.75 -24.29 -17.02
N PRO A 394 1.66 -23.60 -17.44
CA PRO A 394 0.40 -24.25 -17.78
C PRO A 394 0.57 -25.36 -18.83
N GLY A 395 -0.01 -26.53 -18.57
CA GLY A 395 0.03 -27.68 -19.47
C GLY A 395 1.29 -28.58 -19.37
N GLU A 396 2.34 -28.18 -18.64
CA GLU A 396 3.54 -29.01 -18.46
C GLU A 396 3.52 -29.85 -17.17
N GLN A 397 4.12 -31.05 -17.22
CA GLN A 397 4.28 -31.90 -16.03
C GLN A 397 5.56 -31.52 -15.26
N GLN A 398 5.39 -30.75 -14.18
CA GLN A 398 6.46 -30.39 -13.26
C GLN A 398 6.40 -31.27 -12.00
N PHE A 399 7.21 -32.34 -11.92
CA PHE A 399 7.14 -33.33 -10.83
C PHE A 399 7.67 -32.81 -9.48
N ASP A 400 8.69 -31.94 -9.51
CA ASP A 400 9.31 -31.34 -8.33
C ASP A 400 8.65 -30.03 -7.88
N LEU A 401 7.60 -29.59 -8.60
CA LEU A 401 6.79 -28.43 -8.26
C LEU A 401 6.08 -28.64 -6.92
N ARG A 402 6.24 -27.68 -6.02
CA ARG A 402 5.61 -27.63 -4.69
C ARG A 402 5.06 -26.23 -4.48
N CYS A 403 3.79 -26.16 -4.11
CA CYS A 403 3.02 -24.91 -4.07
C CYS A 403 2.36 -24.74 -2.71
N VAL A 404 2.29 -23.51 -2.19
CA VAL A 404 1.22 -23.10 -1.27
C VAL A 404 0.14 -22.45 -2.13
N VAL A 405 -1.03 -23.07 -2.16
CA VAL A 405 -2.23 -22.56 -2.82
C VAL A 405 -3.12 -21.86 -1.80
N CYS A 406 -3.32 -20.55 -2.01
CA CYS A 406 -4.27 -19.72 -1.29
C CYS A 406 -5.45 -19.40 -2.23
N TYR A 407 -6.60 -20.05 -1.98
CA TYR A 407 -7.83 -19.79 -2.74
C TYR A 407 -8.79 -18.91 -1.95
N ILE A 408 -9.25 -17.85 -2.61
CA ILE A 408 -10.19 -16.85 -2.12
C ILE A 408 -11.49 -17.04 -2.90
N ALA A 409 -12.52 -17.49 -2.19
CA ALA A 409 -13.73 -18.03 -2.79
C ALA A 409 -14.77 -16.97 -3.19
N GLU A 410 -15.52 -17.26 -4.27
CA GLU A 410 -16.57 -16.37 -4.74
C GLU A 410 -17.63 -16.02 -3.67
N LYS A 411 -18.12 -14.78 -3.77
CA LYS A 411 -19.21 -14.24 -2.96
C LYS A 411 -20.42 -15.20 -3.01
N PRO A 412 -20.90 -15.74 -1.88
CA PRO A 412 -22.11 -16.56 -1.87
C PRO A 412 -23.31 -15.80 -2.45
N SER A 413 -24.03 -16.43 -3.38
CA SER A 413 -25.27 -15.88 -3.94
C SER A 413 -26.29 -15.63 -2.83
N THR A 414 -26.77 -14.38 -2.71
CA THR A 414 -27.88 -14.04 -1.81
C THR A 414 -29.25 -14.15 -2.49
N VAL A 415 -29.31 -14.71 -3.71
CA VAL A 415 -30.49 -14.65 -4.61
C VAL A 415 -31.18 -16.01 -4.75
N THR A 416 -30.49 -17.10 -4.39
CA THR A 416 -30.94 -18.48 -4.62
C THR A 416 -31.00 -19.26 -3.30
N GLU A 417 -32.09 -19.99 -3.06
CA GLU A 417 -32.29 -20.78 -1.84
C GLU A 417 -31.26 -21.91 -1.66
N GLU A 418 -30.57 -22.32 -2.74
CA GLU A 418 -29.37 -23.15 -2.66
C GLU A 418 -28.15 -22.34 -2.18
N TYR A 419 -28.08 -22.12 -0.87
CA TYR A 419 -26.91 -21.62 -0.17
C TYR A 419 -25.78 -22.67 -0.20
N ARG A 420 -24.89 -22.57 -1.19
CA ARG A 420 -23.63 -23.32 -1.24
C ARG A 420 -22.48 -22.38 -0.89
N GLU A 421 -21.93 -22.52 0.31
CA GLU A 421 -20.73 -21.77 0.72
C GLU A 421 -19.50 -22.32 -0.03
N ALA A 422 -18.98 -21.54 -0.96
CA ALA A 422 -17.66 -21.79 -1.52
C ALA A 422 -16.60 -21.58 -0.41
N PHE A 423 -15.75 -22.59 -0.18
CA PHE A 423 -14.73 -22.54 0.88
C PHE A 423 -13.51 -21.76 0.40
N SER A 424 -13.12 -20.71 1.13
CA SER A 424 -11.74 -20.20 1.01
C SER A 424 -10.80 -21.19 1.70
N TYR A 425 -9.61 -21.46 1.13
CA TYR A 425 -8.74 -22.54 1.62
C TYR A 425 -7.25 -22.29 1.43
N LEU A 426 -6.46 -23.02 2.23
CA LEU A 426 -5.02 -23.22 2.09
C LEU A 426 -4.72 -24.69 1.79
N ASN A 427 -3.86 -24.96 0.81
CA ASN A 427 -3.48 -26.32 0.41
C ASN A 427 -2.03 -26.39 -0.12
N ASP A 428 -1.48 -27.60 -0.24
CA ASP A 428 -0.19 -27.91 -0.90
C ASP A 428 -0.32 -28.63 -2.26
N GLY A 429 -1.55 -28.93 -2.68
CA GLY A 429 -1.83 -29.45 -4.02
C GLY A 429 -1.49 -28.46 -5.13
N LEU A 430 -1.45 -28.96 -6.37
CA LEU A 430 -1.18 -28.15 -7.56
C LEU A 430 -2.39 -27.26 -7.88
N PRO A 431 -2.20 -26.03 -8.40
CA PRO A 431 -3.29 -25.06 -8.56
C PRO A 431 -4.41 -25.58 -9.48
N PHE A 432 -4.04 -26.20 -10.60
CA PHE A 432 -4.95 -26.85 -11.55
C PHE A 432 -5.72 -28.06 -10.97
N GLN A 433 -5.43 -28.50 -9.74
CA GLN A 433 -6.24 -29.48 -9.03
C GLN A 433 -7.44 -28.84 -8.30
N HIS A 434 -7.69 -27.53 -8.46
CA HIS A 434 -8.80 -26.81 -7.82
C HIS A 434 -10.13 -27.56 -7.85
N GLY A 435 -10.64 -27.89 -9.05
CA GLY A 435 -11.91 -28.59 -9.21
C GLY A 435 -11.94 -29.98 -8.52
N ASN A 436 -10.81 -30.70 -8.54
CA ASN A 436 -10.66 -31.98 -7.83
C ASN A 436 -10.63 -31.80 -6.31
N ASN A 437 -9.94 -30.78 -5.79
CA ASN A 437 -9.88 -30.47 -4.37
C ASN A 437 -11.25 -30.03 -3.84
N VAL A 438 -12.01 -29.25 -4.62
CA VAL A 438 -13.38 -28.83 -4.29
C VAL A 438 -14.34 -30.02 -4.29
N THR A 439 -14.37 -30.81 -5.37
CA THR A 439 -15.29 -31.97 -5.48
C THR A 439 -14.99 -33.07 -4.48
N THR A 440 -13.72 -33.31 -4.13
CA THR A 440 -13.32 -34.33 -3.14
C THR A 440 -13.17 -33.78 -1.72
N ASN A 441 -13.42 -32.48 -1.49
CA ASN A 441 -13.28 -31.77 -0.22
C ASN A 441 -11.87 -31.94 0.42
N ARG A 442 -10.82 -31.96 -0.40
CA ARG A 442 -9.41 -32.14 0.02
C ARG A 442 -8.72 -30.79 0.20
N PHE A 443 -8.67 -30.34 1.45
CA PHE A 443 -8.05 -29.08 1.85
C PHE A 443 -7.24 -29.27 3.12
N LYS A 444 -6.07 -28.62 3.24
CA LYS A 444 -5.25 -28.67 4.46
C LYS A 444 -5.79 -27.75 5.56
N ALA A 445 -6.35 -26.60 5.19
CA ALA A 445 -7.25 -25.80 6.03
C ALA A 445 -8.25 -25.03 5.17
N LYS A 446 -9.44 -24.75 5.70
CA LYS A 446 -10.50 -24.01 4.99
C LYS A 446 -11.43 -23.25 5.93
N SER A 447 -12.12 -22.24 5.42
CA SER A 447 -13.30 -21.66 6.07
C SER A 447 -14.37 -21.28 5.05
N ASN A 448 -15.60 -21.70 5.31
CA ASN A 448 -16.83 -21.21 4.68
C ASN A 448 -17.27 -19.86 5.26
N THR A 449 -16.90 -19.57 6.51
CA THR A 449 -17.22 -18.31 7.18
C THR A 449 -16.11 -17.26 7.07
N PHE A 450 -15.16 -17.41 6.16
CA PHE A 450 -14.07 -16.44 5.97
C PHE A 450 -14.61 -15.02 5.72
N TYR A 451 -15.59 -14.87 4.82
CA TYR A 451 -16.25 -13.60 4.57
C TYR A 451 -17.30 -13.17 5.61
N ARG A 452 -17.44 -13.86 6.76
CA ARG A 452 -18.50 -13.55 7.74
C ARG A 452 -18.22 -12.21 8.42
N GLY A 453 -19.03 -11.21 8.07
CA GLY A 453 -18.83 -9.82 8.54
C GLY A 453 -18.00 -8.98 7.57
N CYS A 454 -17.92 -9.35 6.30
CA CYS A 454 -17.28 -8.58 5.24
C CYS A 454 -18.30 -8.11 4.20
N ASN A 455 -18.19 -6.85 3.78
CA ASN A 455 -19.12 -6.19 2.86
C ASN A 455 -18.61 -6.33 1.42
N THR A 456 -19.20 -7.22 0.64
CA THR A 456 -18.77 -7.44 -0.75
C THR A 456 -19.44 -6.43 -1.69
N ASP A 457 -18.67 -5.43 -2.14
CA ASP A 457 -18.68 -4.74 -3.45
C ASP A 457 -17.50 -3.71 -3.48
N ASP A 458 -16.39 -4.02 -2.78
CA ASP A 458 -15.23 -3.14 -2.54
C ASP A 458 -13.96 -3.98 -2.25
N TYR A 459 -12.80 -3.34 -2.11
CA TYR A 459 -11.51 -4.00 -1.91
C TYR A 459 -11.30 -4.49 -0.48
N PHE A 460 -10.91 -5.76 -0.35
CA PHE A 460 -10.47 -6.38 0.90
C PHE A 460 -8.96 -6.49 0.96
N THR A 461 -8.35 -6.04 2.05
CA THR A 461 -6.93 -6.26 2.30
C THR A 461 -6.74 -7.67 2.85
N PHE A 462 -6.13 -8.54 2.05
CA PHE A 462 -5.69 -9.87 2.45
C PHE A 462 -4.23 -9.85 2.87
N CYS A 463 -3.88 -10.73 3.81
CA CYS A 463 -2.52 -10.96 4.28
C CYS A 463 -2.29 -12.46 4.38
N LEU A 464 -1.41 -12.98 3.52
CA LEU A 464 -0.85 -14.34 3.62
C LEU A 464 0.52 -14.24 4.31
N LYS A 465 0.58 -14.70 5.56
CA LYS A 465 1.82 -14.83 6.32
C LYS A 465 2.35 -16.25 6.19
N ILE A 466 3.59 -16.38 5.76
CA ILE A 466 4.35 -17.63 5.68
C ILE A 466 5.48 -17.54 6.71
N SER A 467 5.59 -18.52 7.61
CA SER A 467 6.77 -18.66 8.47
C SER A 467 7.62 -19.82 7.99
N HIS A 468 8.81 -19.49 7.47
CA HIS A 468 9.72 -20.48 6.88
C HIS A 468 10.43 -21.30 7.96
N MET A 469 10.55 -20.77 9.19
CA MET A 469 11.12 -21.47 10.34
C MET A 469 10.13 -22.42 11.02
N THR A 470 8.88 -22.01 11.24
CA THR A 470 7.90 -22.87 11.92
C THR A 470 7.16 -23.80 10.98
N GLY A 471 7.07 -23.47 9.67
CA GLY A 471 6.21 -24.18 8.72
C GLY A 471 4.74 -23.73 8.77
N GLN A 472 4.40 -22.70 9.54
CA GLN A 472 3.02 -22.19 9.64
C GLN A 472 2.69 -21.26 8.47
N VAL A 473 1.50 -21.43 7.88
CA VAL A 473 0.89 -20.46 6.96
C VAL A 473 -0.42 -19.96 7.57
N THR A 474 -0.59 -18.64 7.61
CA THR A 474 -1.78 -17.95 8.11
C THR A 474 -2.31 -17.02 7.02
N LEU A 475 -3.54 -17.28 6.57
CA LEU A 475 -4.31 -16.37 5.75
C LEU A 475 -5.28 -15.58 6.64
N SER A 476 -5.26 -14.26 6.48
CA SER A 476 -6.12 -13.31 7.19
C SER A 476 -6.57 -12.20 6.25
N HIS A 477 -7.61 -11.46 6.64
CA HIS A 477 -8.18 -10.41 5.81
C HIS A 477 -8.79 -9.30 6.68
N ALA A 478 -8.97 -8.12 6.09
CA ALA A 478 -9.73 -7.03 6.67
C ALA A 478 -10.62 -6.34 5.61
N GLY A 479 -11.78 -5.85 6.05
CA GLY A 479 -12.66 -5.01 5.22
C GLY A 479 -12.02 -3.67 4.82
N PRO A 480 -12.66 -2.88 3.93
CA PRO A 480 -12.06 -1.71 3.29
C PRO A 480 -11.39 -0.71 4.25
N ASN A 481 -12.04 -0.43 5.38
CA ASN A 481 -11.56 0.52 6.40
C ASN A 481 -10.70 -0.17 7.50
N SER A 482 -10.20 -1.38 7.27
CA SER A 482 -9.59 -2.31 8.24
C SER A 482 -10.48 -2.80 9.41
N ILE A 483 -11.77 -2.45 9.44
CA ILE A 483 -12.63 -2.56 10.64
C ILE A 483 -12.95 -4.00 11.11
N TYR A 484 -12.78 -5.05 10.28
CA TYR A 484 -13.21 -6.41 10.63
C TYR A 484 -12.18 -7.48 10.25
N ASN A 485 -11.54 -8.09 11.26
CA ASN A 485 -10.76 -9.33 11.16
C ASN A 485 -11.17 -10.27 12.31
N HIS A 486 -11.90 -11.34 11.97
CA HIS A 486 -12.43 -12.31 12.95
C HIS A 486 -12.16 -13.77 12.59
N GLU A 487 -11.80 -14.04 11.33
CA GLU A 487 -11.49 -15.38 10.84
C GLU A 487 -10.07 -15.40 10.28
N LYS A 488 -9.33 -16.45 10.62
CA LYS A 488 -8.06 -16.80 10.00
C LYS A 488 -8.15 -18.24 9.51
N ILE A 489 -7.54 -18.50 8.36
CA ILE A 489 -7.32 -19.86 7.89
C ILE A 489 -5.85 -20.14 8.16
N GLU A 490 -5.56 -21.06 9.07
CA GLU A 490 -4.20 -21.39 9.51
C GLU A 490 -3.94 -22.88 9.26
N CYS A 491 -2.77 -23.19 8.69
CA CYS A 491 -2.29 -24.56 8.54
C CYS A 491 -0.80 -24.67 8.86
N GLN A 492 -0.40 -25.90 9.15
CA GLN A 492 0.96 -26.26 9.55
C GLN A 492 1.52 -27.26 8.55
N PHE A 493 2.71 -26.98 8.03
CA PHE A 493 3.47 -27.85 7.14
C PHE A 493 4.69 -28.41 7.88
N ASN A 494 5.01 -29.68 7.64
CA ASN A 494 6.22 -30.30 8.18
C ASN A 494 7.37 -30.11 7.17
N THR A 495 8.54 -29.63 7.61
CA THR A 495 9.68 -29.38 6.70
C THR A 495 10.14 -30.63 5.93
N SER A 496 9.91 -31.82 6.47
CA SER A 496 10.18 -33.12 5.82
C SER A 496 9.18 -33.51 4.73
N GLU A 497 7.98 -32.94 4.76
CA GLU A 497 6.87 -33.16 3.84
C GLU A 497 6.83 -32.06 2.77
N PHE A 498 6.90 -30.81 3.22
CA PHE A 498 6.93 -29.61 2.39
C PHE A 498 7.75 -28.51 3.07
N ASP A 499 8.92 -28.22 2.48
CA ASP A 499 9.86 -27.22 2.96
C ASP A 499 9.52 -25.82 2.42
N LEU A 500 8.82 -25.02 3.23
CA LEU A 500 8.42 -23.65 2.88
C LEU A 500 9.61 -22.70 2.68
N SER A 501 10.83 -23.06 3.10
CA SER A 501 12.02 -22.22 2.87
C SER A 501 12.47 -22.16 1.40
N LYS A 502 11.93 -23.06 0.56
CA LYS A 502 12.22 -23.16 -0.89
C LYS A 502 11.22 -22.43 -1.78
N LEU A 503 10.24 -21.74 -1.21
CA LEU A 503 9.26 -20.96 -1.96
C LEU A 503 9.88 -19.68 -2.53
N GLU A 504 9.62 -19.39 -3.81
CA GLU A 504 10.31 -18.32 -4.55
C GLU A 504 9.38 -17.53 -5.49
N PHE A 505 8.59 -18.22 -6.32
CA PHE A 505 7.73 -17.60 -7.33
C PHE A 505 6.33 -17.35 -6.79
N ILE A 506 5.70 -16.25 -7.22
CA ILE A 506 4.32 -15.90 -6.86
C ILE A 506 3.50 -15.69 -8.13
N HIS A 507 2.34 -16.32 -8.14
CA HIS A 507 1.41 -16.39 -9.27
C HIS A 507 -0.01 -16.00 -8.82
N LEU A 508 -0.76 -15.36 -9.71
CA LEU A 508 -2.20 -15.09 -9.56
C LEU A 508 -2.98 -15.76 -10.69
N SER A 509 -4.17 -16.28 -10.39
CA SER A 509 -5.16 -16.71 -11.39
C SER A 509 -6.58 -16.42 -10.90
N ALA A 510 -7.54 -16.34 -11.81
CA ALA A 510 -8.95 -16.08 -11.51
C ALA A 510 -9.86 -17.14 -12.11
N GLY A 511 -10.99 -17.38 -11.44
CA GLY A 511 -11.99 -18.36 -11.84
C GLY A 511 -12.90 -17.85 -12.96
N SER A 512 -14.20 -17.79 -12.66
CA SER A 512 -15.28 -17.48 -13.60
C SER A 512 -15.51 -15.98 -13.87
N GLN A 513 -14.77 -15.09 -13.22
CA GLN A 513 -14.93 -13.64 -13.30
C GLN A 513 -13.57 -12.93 -13.26
N ASP A 514 -13.47 -11.77 -13.90
CA ASP A 514 -12.29 -10.91 -13.83
C ASP A 514 -12.12 -10.37 -12.40
N VAL A 515 -10.93 -10.57 -11.81
CA VAL A 515 -10.62 -10.11 -10.44
C VAL A 515 -9.58 -9.00 -10.49
N PRO A 516 -9.93 -7.76 -10.13
CA PRO A 516 -8.96 -6.69 -10.00
C PRO A 516 -8.24 -6.78 -8.64
N VAL A 517 -6.91 -6.83 -8.71
CA VAL A 517 -5.99 -6.89 -7.57
C VAL A 517 -5.18 -5.59 -7.51
N ARG A 518 -5.05 -5.01 -6.32
CA ARG A 518 -4.29 -3.78 -6.07
C ARG A 518 -3.36 -3.94 -4.87
N ASN A 519 -2.41 -3.02 -4.73
CA ASN A 519 -1.53 -2.93 -3.56
C ASN A 519 -0.85 -4.27 -3.21
N LEU A 520 -0.57 -5.10 -4.22
CA LEU A 520 0.09 -6.38 -3.99
C LEU A 520 1.56 -6.12 -3.66
N THR A 521 1.96 -6.46 -2.43
CA THR A 521 3.31 -6.24 -1.91
C THR A 521 3.84 -7.48 -1.21
N ILE A 522 5.16 -7.65 -1.27
CA ILE A 522 5.90 -8.69 -0.54
C ILE A 522 6.75 -7.97 0.52
N ASN A 523 6.57 -8.35 1.78
CA ASN A 523 7.24 -7.73 2.92
C ASN A 523 7.74 -8.78 3.91
N PHE A 524 8.72 -8.41 4.73
CA PHE A 524 9.42 -9.33 5.65
C PHE A 524 9.31 -8.90 7.13
N GLU A 525 8.58 -7.81 7.36
CA GLU A 525 8.03 -7.38 8.64
C GLU A 525 6.54 -7.09 8.46
N SER A 526 5.77 -7.18 9.55
CA SER A 526 4.36 -6.80 9.56
C SER A 526 4.21 -5.28 9.35
N ILE A 527 3.46 -4.86 8.32
CA ILE A 527 3.10 -3.45 8.10
C ILE A 527 1.83 -3.13 8.91
N PRO A 528 1.86 -2.29 9.97
CA PRO A 528 0.72 -2.07 10.84
C PRO A 528 -0.53 -1.52 10.14
N GLU A 529 -0.37 -0.68 9.12
CA GLU A 529 -1.48 -0.06 8.38
C GLU A 529 -2.20 -1.05 7.46
N LEU A 530 -1.48 -2.05 6.94
CA LEU A 530 -2.00 -3.10 6.07
C LEU A 530 -2.34 -4.39 6.82
N HIS A 531 -1.86 -4.54 8.06
CA HIS A 531 -2.11 -5.74 8.85
C HIS A 531 -3.56 -5.75 9.37
N PRO A 532 -4.32 -6.84 9.14
CA PRO A 532 -5.69 -6.94 9.63
C PRO A 532 -5.83 -6.71 11.15
N SER A 533 -6.48 -5.60 11.54
CA SER A 533 -6.72 -5.23 12.94
C SER A 533 -7.87 -6.02 13.56
N VAL A 534 -7.66 -6.54 14.77
CA VAL A 534 -8.62 -7.37 15.51
C VAL A 534 -9.36 -6.53 16.55
N ASP A 535 -10.70 -6.47 16.47
CA ASP A 535 -11.51 -5.98 17.60
C ASP A 535 -11.55 -7.06 18.69
N MET A 536 -10.79 -6.82 19.77
CA MET A 536 -10.66 -7.73 20.92
C MET A 536 -11.98 -7.91 21.71
N ASN A 537 -13.00 -7.08 21.47
CA ASN A 537 -14.31 -7.21 22.12
C ASN A 537 -15.29 -8.09 21.33
N PHE A 538 -14.95 -8.49 20.11
CA PHE A 538 -15.81 -9.30 19.27
C PHE A 538 -15.94 -10.74 19.79
N LYS A 539 -17.13 -11.09 20.28
CA LYS A 539 -17.44 -12.47 20.74
C LYS A 539 -18.02 -13.28 19.57
N LYS A 540 -17.25 -14.26 19.09
CA LYS A 540 -17.71 -15.25 18.11
C LYS A 540 -18.73 -16.19 18.78
N ASP A 541 -20.02 -15.99 18.53
CA ASP A 541 -21.05 -16.93 18.99
C ASP A 541 -21.01 -18.21 18.12
N THR A 542 -20.29 -19.21 18.63
CA THR A 542 -20.17 -20.55 18.05
C THR A 542 -21.16 -21.56 18.63
N SER A 543 -22.00 -21.14 19.57
CA SER A 543 -22.82 -22.03 20.41
C SER A 543 -23.74 -22.94 19.60
N ASN A 544 -24.22 -22.47 18.44
CA ASN A 544 -25.21 -23.15 17.61
C ASN A 544 -24.63 -23.99 16.44
N LEU A 545 -23.30 -24.15 16.33
CA LEU A 545 -22.66 -24.92 15.25
C LEU A 545 -22.17 -26.31 15.65
N LEU A 546 -22.01 -26.60 16.95
CA LEU A 546 -21.53 -27.90 17.43
C LEU A 546 -22.64 -28.96 17.61
N GLU A 547 -23.91 -28.56 17.75
CA GLU A 547 -25.02 -29.50 17.98
C GLU A 547 -25.53 -30.25 16.73
N LYS A 548 -25.04 -29.92 15.51
CA LYS A 548 -25.56 -30.48 14.26
C LYS A 548 -24.73 -31.56 13.56
N TYR A 549 -23.60 -31.99 14.13
CA TYR A 549 -22.74 -33.01 13.51
C TYR A 549 -22.29 -34.17 14.43
N LEU A 550 -22.99 -34.38 15.56
CA LEU A 550 -22.91 -35.64 16.30
C LEU A 550 -24.21 -36.44 16.15
N VAL A 551 -24.41 -37.00 14.96
CA VAL A 551 -25.33 -38.14 14.79
C VAL A 551 -24.68 -39.34 15.44
N THR A 552 -25.12 -39.68 16.66
CA THR A 552 -24.76 -40.93 17.33
C THR A 552 -25.45 -42.10 16.62
N PRO A 553 -24.71 -43.13 16.18
CA PRO A 553 -25.32 -44.41 15.82
C PRO A 553 -25.86 -45.08 17.08
N SER A 554 -27.16 -45.37 17.10
CA SER A 554 -27.82 -46.03 18.23
C SER A 554 -27.78 -47.57 18.09
N TYR A 555 -27.64 -48.25 19.23
CA TYR A 555 -27.83 -49.70 19.46
C TYR A 555 -26.87 -50.69 18.75
N VAL A 556 -26.06 -51.39 19.57
CA VAL A 556 -26.41 -52.76 20.00
C VAL A 556 -26.09 -52.91 21.50
N ASP A 557 -26.98 -53.55 22.24
CA ASP A 557 -26.86 -53.90 23.66
C ASP A 557 -26.23 -55.30 23.83
N GLN A 558 -25.24 -55.46 24.72
CA GLN A 558 -24.89 -56.77 25.30
C GLN A 558 -23.94 -56.67 26.52
N ASN A 559 -24.49 -57.02 27.69
CA ASN A 559 -23.87 -57.79 28.79
C ASN A 559 -22.58 -57.30 29.48
N ALA A 560 -22.79 -56.77 30.69
CA ALA A 560 -22.30 -57.31 31.97
C ALA A 560 -20.80 -57.67 32.17
N LEU A 561 -20.11 -56.95 33.08
CA LEU A 561 -19.68 -57.47 34.41
C LEU A 561 -18.68 -56.55 35.15
N ASN A 562 -18.96 -56.31 36.43
CA ASN A 562 -18.03 -56.21 37.58
C ASN A 562 -16.97 -55.09 37.75
N ASN A 563 -17.21 -54.34 38.85
CA ASN A 563 -16.33 -54.18 40.04
C ASN A 563 -15.36 -52.98 40.21
N ASN A 564 -15.74 -52.16 41.20
CA ASN A 564 -14.98 -51.75 42.40
C ASN A 564 -13.86 -50.68 42.34
N GLY A 565 -13.83 -49.85 43.39
CA GLY A 565 -12.64 -49.08 43.84
C GLY A 565 -12.83 -47.56 43.90
N THR A 566 -13.74 -47.02 44.72
CA THR A 566 -13.49 -46.49 46.11
C THR A 566 -12.60 -45.24 46.25
N GLY A 567 -13.15 -44.19 46.87
CA GLY A 567 -12.44 -43.06 47.47
C GLY A 567 -12.29 -41.83 46.56
N GLY A 568 -12.61 -40.60 46.97
CA GLY A 568 -13.16 -40.10 48.23
C GLY A 568 -12.69 -38.66 48.48
N GLY A 569 -13.62 -37.69 48.65
CA GLY A 569 -13.25 -36.30 48.97
C GLY A 569 -14.08 -35.22 48.26
N ARG A 570 -15.07 -34.68 48.98
CA ARG A 570 -15.83 -33.43 48.74
C ARG A 570 -15.89 -32.68 50.08
N PRO A 571 -16.30 -31.40 50.19
CA PRO A 571 -16.28 -30.30 49.20
C PRO A 571 -15.85 -28.91 49.82
N MET A 572 -15.89 -27.87 48.97
CA MET A 572 -16.19 -26.43 49.23
C MET A 572 -16.28 -25.86 50.67
N GLN A 573 -15.78 -24.62 50.85
CA GLN A 573 -16.68 -23.48 51.17
C GLN A 573 -16.09 -22.08 50.84
N VAL A 574 -16.96 -21.08 50.73
CA VAL A 574 -16.73 -19.70 50.25
C VAL A 574 -17.34 -18.71 51.23
N ILE A 575 -16.60 -17.67 51.68
CA ILE A 575 -17.15 -16.47 52.34
C ILE A 575 -16.36 -15.20 51.92
N ARG A 576 -17.07 -14.07 51.75
CA ARG A 576 -16.64 -12.67 51.48
C ARG A 576 -17.27 -11.76 52.58
N PRO A 577 -17.32 -10.41 52.50
CA PRO A 577 -16.26 -9.36 52.43
C PRO A 577 -16.46 -8.19 53.44
N SER A 578 -15.52 -7.23 53.48
CA SER A 578 -15.74 -5.82 53.91
C SER A 578 -14.59 -4.93 53.37
N GLN A 579 -14.85 -3.88 52.56
CA GLN A 579 -15.04 -2.45 52.94
C GLN A 579 -13.78 -1.77 53.55
N LEU A 580 -13.35 -0.55 53.20
CA LEU A 580 -13.91 0.55 52.38
C LEU A 580 -12.79 1.58 51.99
N ASN A 581 -13.13 2.56 51.13
CA ASN A 581 -12.44 3.85 50.84
C ASN A 581 -11.24 3.92 49.83
N GLY A 582 -11.42 4.73 48.77
CA GLY A 582 -10.36 5.40 47.99
C GLY A 582 -10.22 6.90 48.41
N PRO A 583 -9.81 7.86 47.56
CA PRO A 583 -9.54 7.78 46.10
C PRO A 583 -8.26 8.51 45.56
N SER A 584 -7.98 8.31 44.26
CA SER A 584 -7.47 9.26 43.22
C SER A 584 -6.22 10.15 43.49
N VAL A 585 -5.09 10.00 42.77
CA VAL A 585 -4.72 10.57 41.41
C VAL A 585 -3.97 11.92 41.46
N LEU A 586 -2.83 12.00 40.74
CA LEU A 586 -1.98 13.18 40.39
C LEU A 586 -1.53 14.07 41.59
N ASP A 587 -0.25 14.41 41.75
CA ASP A 587 0.41 15.43 40.91
C ASP A 587 1.95 15.53 41.20
N ARG A 588 2.68 16.26 40.33
CA ARG A 588 4.02 16.90 40.56
C ARG A 588 5.32 16.08 40.63
N VAL A 589 5.82 15.81 39.42
CA VAL A 589 7.14 16.20 38.83
C VAL A 589 8.18 16.95 39.73
N THR A 590 9.49 16.72 39.42
CA THR A 590 10.73 17.51 39.75
C THR A 590 11.26 17.45 41.21
N ASN A 591 12.55 17.37 41.57
CA ASN A 591 13.83 17.65 40.88
C ASN A 591 15.08 17.24 41.74
N ILE A 592 16.24 17.00 41.09
CA ILE A 592 17.67 17.19 41.53
C ILE A 592 18.30 16.32 42.67
N PHE A 593 19.49 15.74 42.35
CA PHE A 593 20.77 15.59 43.09
C PHE A 593 21.39 14.19 42.83
N LEU A 594 22.43 14.03 41.98
CA LEU A 594 23.88 14.31 42.14
C LEU A 594 24.67 13.33 43.03
N CYS A 595 25.55 12.54 42.40
CA CYS A 595 26.93 12.18 42.82
C CYS A 595 27.61 11.43 41.63
N ARG A 596 28.80 11.76 41.08
CA ARG A 596 30.18 11.77 41.65
C ARG A 596 30.59 10.37 42.17
N HIS A 597 31.75 9.74 41.91
CA HIS A 597 33.08 10.04 41.29
C HIS A 597 33.72 8.69 40.81
N SER A 598 34.83 8.52 40.06
CA SER A 598 35.80 9.43 39.40
C SER A 598 36.68 8.70 38.33
N ASN A 599 37.17 9.46 37.35
CA ASN A 599 38.47 9.45 36.62
C ASN A 599 39.38 8.21 36.47
N ALA A 600 39.87 8.00 35.24
CA ALA A 600 41.24 7.52 34.95
C ALA A 600 41.82 8.08 33.61
N ILE A 601 42.53 9.22 33.72
CA ILE A 601 43.76 9.62 33.00
C ILE A 601 43.83 9.49 31.45
N GLU A 602 43.84 10.65 30.77
CA GLU A 602 44.43 10.84 29.43
C GLU A 602 45.97 10.95 29.47
N PRO A 603 46.65 10.77 28.32
CA PRO A 603 47.84 11.54 28.00
C PRO A 603 47.69 12.40 26.74
N ALA A 604 47.81 13.72 26.95
CA ALA A 604 48.43 14.74 26.11
C ALA A 604 48.14 14.78 24.59
N SER A 605 47.60 15.93 24.19
CA SER A 605 47.53 16.39 22.80
C SER A 605 48.90 16.60 22.16
N LEU A 606 49.04 16.13 20.92
CA LEU A 606 49.96 16.70 19.94
C LEU A 606 49.14 17.36 18.84
N SER A 607 49.36 18.66 18.65
CA SER A 607 48.75 19.43 17.56
C SER A 607 49.43 19.07 16.24
N ASP A 608 48.71 18.40 15.34
CA ASP A 608 49.09 18.32 13.94
C ASP A 608 48.04 19.01 13.07
N ASN A 609 48.52 19.89 12.19
CA ASN A 609 47.67 20.72 11.34
C ASN A 609 46.89 19.83 10.35
N ALA A 610 45.60 19.62 10.62
CA ALA A 610 44.71 18.94 9.69
C ALA A 610 44.57 19.78 8.42
N LEU A 611 45.27 19.38 7.34
CA LEU A 611 44.96 19.85 6.00
C LEU A 611 43.46 19.63 5.73
N PRO A 612 42.78 20.53 4.99
CA PRO A 612 41.39 20.34 4.63
C PRO A 612 41.23 19.00 3.90
N THR A 613 40.53 18.07 4.55
CA THR A 613 40.33 16.71 4.03
C THR A 613 39.44 16.77 2.81
N LEU A 614 40.05 16.56 1.63
CA LEU A 614 39.33 16.50 0.36
C LEU A 614 38.21 15.47 0.45
N LYS A 615 37.01 15.83 -0.02
CA LYS A 615 35.83 14.97 0.05
C LYS A 615 36.11 13.62 -0.61
N PRO A 616 35.77 12.48 -0.02
CA PRO A 616 35.94 11.18 -0.68
C PRO A 616 35.25 11.15 -2.04
N CYS A 617 35.93 10.63 -3.06
CA CYS A 617 35.35 10.46 -4.39
C CYS A 617 34.19 9.46 -4.34
N LYS A 618 33.05 9.81 -4.95
CA LYS A 618 31.86 8.93 -5.01
C LYS A 618 32.19 7.56 -5.61
N ASP A 619 33.06 7.54 -6.62
CA ASP A 619 33.46 6.32 -7.33
C ASP A 619 34.56 5.54 -6.60
N SER A 620 35.19 6.12 -5.56
CA SER A 620 36.22 5.46 -4.74
C SER A 620 37.32 4.80 -5.61
N ILE A 621 37.60 3.51 -5.42
CA ILE A 621 38.57 2.74 -6.21
C ILE A 621 38.19 2.59 -7.69
N TYR A 622 36.93 2.85 -8.09
CA TYR A 622 36.49 2.85 -9.49
C TYR A 622 36.81 4.15 -10.23
N CYS A 623 37.26 5.20 -9.54
CA CYS A 623 37.47 6.48 -10.20
C CYS A 623 38.65 6.45 -11.19
N VAL A 624 38.35 6.38 -12.49
CA VAL A 624 39.33 6.53 -13.58
C VAL A 624 40.05 7.88 -13.56
N GLN A 625 39.45 8.91 -12.93
CA GLN A 625 40.02 10.25 -12.81
C GLN A 625 40.93 10.44 -11.57
N GLN A 626 41.15 9.43 -10.72
CA GLN A 626 41.97 9.55 -9.51
C GLN A 626 43.42 10.03 -9.73
N HIS A 627 43.91 9.97 -10.98
CA HIS A 627 45.22 10.47 -11.37
C HIS A 627 45.21 11.86 -12.04
N SER A 628 44.04 12.45 -12.28
CA SER A 628 43.87 13.80 -12.87
C SER A 628 44.26 14.90 -11.88
N SER A 629 45.06 15.86 -12.33
CA SER A 629 45.51 17.00 -11.49
C SER A 629 44.38 17.95 -11.08
N LYS A 630 43.28 18.01 -11.85
CA LYS A 630 42.06 18.75 -11.46
C LYS A 630 41.28 17.98 -10.38
N HIS A 631 41.08 16.68 -10.59
CA HIS A 631 40.30 15.81 -9.69
C HIS A 631 40.96 15.65 -8.31
N LYS A 632 42.29 15.48 -8.27
CA LYS A 632 43.10 15.43 -7.05
C LYS A 632 43.06 16.69 -6.18
N LYS A 633 42.56 17.82 -6.70
CA LYS A 633 42.35 19.06 -5.91
C LYS A 633 40.99 19.14 -5.24
N GLN A 634 40.07 18.23 -5.58
CA GLN A 634 38.68 18.26 -5.12
C GLN A 634 38.31 17.00 -4.33
N TYR A 635 38.86 15.84 -4.71
CA TYR A 635 38.46 14.54 -4.14
C TYR A 635 39.62 13.68 -3.65
N SER A 636 39.41 13.00 -2.53
CA SER A 636 40.31 11.97 -2.00
C SER A 636 39.93 10.55 -2.45
N HIS A 637 40.90 9.64 -2.50
CA HIS A 637 40.74 8.25 -2.92
C HIS A 637 41.51 7.31 -1.99
N PRO A 638 41.14 6.02 -1.84
CA PRO A 638 41.95 5.07 -1.08
C PRO A 638 43.37 4.95 -1.66
N CYS A 639 44.39 5.01 -0.80
CA CYS A 639 45.77 4.75 -1.19
C CYS A 639 45.95 3.27 -1.53
N GLY A 640 46.61 2.97 -2.66
CA GLY A 640 46.88 1.60 -3.09
C GLY A 640 47.65 0.73 -2.09
N TYR A 641 48.32 1.32 -1.10
CA TYR A 641 49.00 0.60 0.00
C TYR A 641 48.39 0.89 1.39
N SER A 642 47.19 1.47 1.44
CA SER A 642 46.39 1.68 2.66
C SER A 642 47.22 2.15 3.87
N GLU A 643 47.18 1.42 4.97
CA GLU A 643 47.95 1.72 6.18
C GLU A 643 49.47 1.48 6.06
N LEU A 644 49.90 0.68 5.08
CA LEU A 644 51.31 0.31 4.82
C LEU A 644 52.06 1.34 3.95
N CYS A 645 51.37 2.36 3.43
CA CYS A 645 52.01 3.41 2.64
C CYS A 645 53.03 4.21 3.47
N ILE A 646 54.29 4.24 3.03
CA ILE A 646 55.36 5.06 3.65
C ILE A 646 55.38 6.53 3.19
N ARG A 647 54.46 6.95 2.31
CA ARG A 647 54.43 8.30 1.69
C ARG A 647 53.26 9.17 2.15
N LYS A 648 52.57 8.82 3.24
CA LYS A 648 51.31 9.46 3.69
C LYS A 648 51.34 11.00 3.67
N ALA A 649 52.40 11.60 4.22
CA ALA A 649 52.58 13.06 4.28
C ALA A 649 52.79 13.76 2.92
N LYS A 650 53.07 13.02 1.84
CA LYS A 650 53.30 13.57 0.49
C LYS A 650 52.08 13.44 -0.44
N GLU A 651 51.01 12.75 -0.01
CA GLU A 651 49.85 12.44 -0.85
C GLU A 651 48.53 12.74 -0.13
N PRO A 652 48.23 14.03 0.17
CA PRO A 652 47.02 14.43 0.94
C PRO A 652 45.70 14.17 0.20
N TYR A 653 45.75 13.84 -1.08
CA TYR A 653 44.61 13.41 -1.89
C TYR A 653 44.36 11.88 -1.82
N LEU A 654 45.11 11.15 -1.00
CA LEU A 654 44.92 9.72 -0.75
C LEU A 654 44.60 9.45 0.73
N THR A 655 43.62 8.60 1.00
CA THR A 655 43.30 8.13 2.35
C THR A 655 44.10 6.87 2.67
N HIS A 656 44.69 6.82 3.87
CA HIS A 656 45.68 5.81 4.28
C HIS A 656 45.13 4.90 5.39
N GLU A 657 43.83 4.63 5.30
CA GLU A 657 43.03 3.88 6.28
C GLU A 657 43.19 2.37 6.06
N ARG A 658 43.05 1.58 7.12
CA ARG A 658 43.29 0.13 7.10
C ARG A 658 42.41 -0.60 6.08
N HIS A 659 43.01 -1.40 5.20
CA HIS A 659 42.24 -2.30 4.34
C HIS A 659 41.91 -3.61 5.09
N ASN A 660 40.62 -3.89 5.27
CA ASN A 660 40.10 -5.01 6.08
C ASN A 660 40.04 -6.36 5.33
N ALA A 661 40.61 -6.46 4.12
CA ALA A 661 40.79 -7.74 3.42
C ALA A 661 41.62 -8.72 4.25
N LEU A 662 41.27 -10.01 4.18
CA LEU A 662 42.02 -11.10 4.81
C LEU A 662 43.37 -11.29 4.08
N LYS A 663 44.41 -11.77 4.77
CA LYS A 663 45.65 -12.15 4.10
C LYS A 663 45.43 -13.46 3.33
N CYS A 664 45.87 -13.54 2.07
CA CYS A 664 45.81 -14.77 1.29
C CYS A 664 46.65 -15.88 1.96
N ALA A 665 46.09 -17.09 2.11
CA ALA A 665 46.77 -18.23 2.71
C ALA A 665 48.04 -18.66 1.94
N GLN A 666 48.07 -18.46 0.61
CA GLN A 666 49.25 -18.77 -0.23
C GLN A 666 50.21 -17.58 -0.39
N ASP A 667 49.81 -16.37 0.01
CA ASP A 667 50.61 -15.13 0.03
C ASP A 667 51.50 -14.95 -1.22
N LYS A 668 52.83 -14.95 -1.09
CA LYS A 668 53.78 -14.74 -2.20
C LYS A 668 53.66 -15.79 -3.32
N ASN A 669 53.25 -17.01 -2.95
CA ASN A 669 53.14 -18.16 -3.83
C ASN A 669 51.74 -18.29 -4.48
N CYS A 670 50.80 -17.40 -4.15
CA CYS A 670 49.46 -17.40 -4.73
C CYS A 670 49.51 -17.32 -6.26
N LEU A 671 48.79 -18.24 -6.91
CA LEU A 671 48.61 -18.27 -8.36
C LEU A 671 47.61 -17.19 -8.81
N GLU A 672 46.55 -16.98 -8.05
CA GLU A 672 45.44 -16.03 -8.31
C GLU A 672 45.79 -14.56 -8.06
N LYS A 673 47.05 -14.20 -7.78
CA LYS A 673 47.49 -12.80 -7.54
C LYS A 673 47.29 -11.83 -8.73
N HIS A 674 46.83 -12.35 -9.86
CA HIS A 674 46.50 -11.63 -11.10
C HIS A 674 45.00 -11.66 -11.44
N ASP A 675 44.16 -12.39 -10.69
CA ASP A 675 42.71 -12.21 -10.72
C ASP A 675 42.35 -10.94 -9.93
N PRO A 676 41.65 -9.96 -10.53
CA PRO A 676 41.24 -8.76 -9.83
C PRO A 676 40.23 -9.02 -8.70
N ILE A 677 39.37 -10.05 -8.78
CA ILE A 677 38.36 -10.34 -7.74
C ILE A 677 39.03 -10.91 -6.48
N HIS A 678 39.91 -11.91 -6.65
CA HIS A 678 40.77 -12.42 -5.59
C HIS A 678 41.61 -11.31 -4.95
N ARG A 679 42.18 -10.41 -5.74
CA ARG A 679 43.01 -9.30 -5.25
C ARG A 679 42.23 -8.18 -4.53
N ALA A 680 40.95 -8.01 -4.81
CA ALA A 680 40.07 -7.17 -4.01
C ALA A 680 39.68 -7.82 -2.66
N THR A 681 39.64 -9.15 -2.63
CA THR A 681 39.21 -9.94 -1.47
C THR A 681 40.36 -10.26 -0.49
N TYR A 682 41.58 -10.47 -1.02
CA TYR A 682 42.73 -10.95 -0.27
C TYR A 682 44.02 -10.12 -0.45
N ARG A 683 44.65 -9.79 0.67
CA ARG A 683 45.93 -9.06 0.75
C ARG A 683 47.13 -9.99 0.53
N HIS A 684 48.16 -9.44 -0.10
CA HIS A 684 49.38 -10.15 -0.49
C HIS A 684 50.61 -9.32 -0.12
N THR A 685 51.62 -9.95 0.47
CA THR A 685 52.85 -9.28 0.89
C THR A 685 53.56 -8.64 -0.32
N ASN A 686 53.98 -7.38 -0.16
CA ASN A 686 54.65 -6.56 -1.19
C ASN A 686 53.83 -6.19 -2.44
N LEU A 687 52.50 -6.37 -2.42
CA LEU A 687 51.61 -5.91 -3.50
C LEU A 687 50.67 -4.80 -2.99
N PRO A 688 50.08 -3.98 -3.89
CA PRO A 688 49.02 -3.04 -3.53
C PRO A 688 47.80 -3.76 -2.94
N ASP A 689 47.27 -3.19 -1.87
CA ASP A 689 46.06 -3.64 -1.18
C ASP A 689 44.76 -3.23 -1.92
N TYR A 690 44.81 -2.17 -2.73
CA TYR A 690 43.74 -1.84 -3.69
C TYR A 690 44.30 -1.84 -5.12
N LEU A 691 43.50 -2.34 -6.07
CA LEU A 691 43.77 -2.20 -7.49
C LEU A 691 43.32 -0.83 -8.01
N ILE A 692 44.02 -0.33 -9.03
CA ILE A 692 43.75 0.96 -9.67
C ILE A 692 42.94 0.71 -10.95
N PRO A 693 41.92 1.52 -11.27
CA PRO A 693 41.16 1.35 -12.50
C PRO A 693 42.04 1.75 -13.68
N CYS A 694 42.24 0.84 -14.63
CA CYS A 694 43.02 1.12 -15.84
C CYS A 694 42.33 2.23 -16.63
N ARG A 695 43.08 3.24 -17.10
CA ARG A 695 42.50 4.37 -17.87
C ARG A 695 41.79 3.94 -19.16
N LYS A 696 42.13 2.78 -19.70
CA LYS A 696 41.50 2.21 -20.91
C LYS A 696 40.35 1.23 -20.59
N GLN A 697 40.13 0.89 -19.33
CA GLN A 697 39.10 -0.08 -18.88
C GLN A 697 39.11 -1.35 -19.74
N THR A 698 37.95 -1.83 -20.19
CA THR A 698 37.77 -3.00 -21.05
C THR A 698 38.55 -2.92 -22.38
N ASN A 699 38.85 -1.71 -22.85
CA ASN A 699 39.62 -1.46 -24.08
C ASN A 699 41.15 -1.42 -23.85
N CYS A 700 41.65 -1.98 -22.74
CA CYS A 700 43.09 -2.06 -22.49
C CYS A 700 43.74 -3.21 -23.27
N PRO A 701 44.73 -2.95 -24.15
CA PRO A 701 45.44 -4.00 -24.88
C PRO A 701 46.49 -4.73 -24.03
N ASP A 702 46.88 -4.20 -22.87
CA ASP A 702 47.79 -4.86 -21.93
C ASP A 702 46.99 -5.60 -20.87
N GLN A 703 46.86 -6.91 -21.08
CA GLN A 703 46.23 -7.87 -20.16
C GLN A 703 47.26 -8.75 -19.44
N SER A 704 48.55 -8.35 -19.45
CA SER A 704 49.63 -9.16 -18.88
C SER A 704 49.47 -9.34 -17.37
N PRO A 705 49.96 -10.44 -16.77
CA PRO A 705 49.93 -10.63 -15.31
C PRO A 705 50.60 -9.48 -14.53
N LYS A 706 51.64 -8.86 -15.11
CA LYS A 706 52.30 -7.68 -14.52
C LYS A 706 51.39 -6.45 -14.47
N HIS A 707 50.51 -6.28 -15.45
CA HIS A 707 49.49 -5.22 -15.48
C HIS A 707 48.36 -5.53 -14.49
N ARG A 708 47.80 -6.73 -14.58
CA ARG A 708 46.70 -7.25 -13.75
C ARG A 708 47.01 -7.26 -12.24
N ILE A 709 48.28 -7.38 -11.86
CA ILE A 709 48.73 -7.23 -10.45
C ILE A 709 48.47 -5.82 -9.87
N LYS A 710 48.31 -4.78 -10.70
CA LYS A 710 48.13 -3.39 -10.27
C LYS A 710 46.83 -2.76 -10.72
N TYR A 711 46.28 -3.22 -11.85
CA TYR A 711 45.13 -2.61 -12.49
C TYR A 711 44.00 -3.59 -12.75
N PHE A 712 42.77 -3.06 -12.69
CA PHE A 712 41.56 -3.73 -13.14
C PHE A 712 40.91 -2.95 -14.30
N HIS A 713 40.10 -3.62 -15.11
CA HIS A 713 39.59 -3.18 -16.40
C HIS A 713 38.07 -2.96 -16.41
N GLY A 714 37.46 -2.76 -15.24
CA GLY A 714 36.02 -2.53 -15.07
C GLY A 714 35.27 -3.71 -14.45
N GLU A 715 35.99 -4.74 -13.98
CA GLU A 715 35.41 -5.82 -13.18
C GLU A 715 34.76 -5.27 -11.89
N ASN A 716 33.64 -5.86 -11.47
CA ASN A 716 32.95 -5.49 -10.25
C ASN A 716 33.68 -6.09 -9.03
N LEU A 717 34.55 -5.29 -8.42
CA LEU A 717 35.35 -5.67 -7.26
C LEU A 717 34.53 -5.58 -5.95
N PRO A 718 34.56 -6.62 -5.10
CA PRO A 718 33.90 -6.58 -3.80
C PRO A 718 34.48 -5.46 -2.91
N LEU A 719 33.67 -4.44 -2.63
CA LEU A 719 34.03 -3.38 -1.70
C LEU A 719 33.90 -3.86 -0.25
N ILE A 720 35.01 -4.28 0.35
CA ILE A 720 35.07 -4.63 1.78
C ILE A 720 34.84 -3.37 2.61
N ARG A 721 33.59 -3.14 3.00
CA ARG A 721 33.21 -2.00 3.84
C ARG A 721 33.87 -2.12 5.22
N ARG A 722 34.17 -0.96 5.82
CA ARG A 722 34.71 -0.88 7.18
C ARG A 722 33.71 -1.55 8.13
N LYS A 723 34.23 -2.33 9.09
CA LYS A 723 33.56 -2.43 10.38
C LYS A 723 33.71 -1.05 11.02
N SER A 724 32.60 -0.32 11.12
CA SER A 724 32.42 0.83 12.00
C SER A 724 32.38 0.37 13.44
#